data_AF-A0A517SIV3-F1
#
_entry.id   AF-A0A517SIV3-F1
#
_cell.length_a   1.000
_cell.length_b   1.000
_cell.length_c   1.000
_cell.angle_alpha   90.00
_cell.angle_beta   90.00
_cell.angle_gamma   90.00
#
_symmetry.space_group_name_H-M   'P 1'
#
loop_
_entity.id
_entity.type
_entity.pdbx_description
1 polymer ?
#
loop_
_entity_poly.entity_id
_entity_poly.type
_entity_poly.pdbx_seq_one_letter_code
_entity_poly.pdbx_strand_id
1 'polypeptide(L)'
;MDAVIRLFWKEFRTQLPVSTALLFGVVLIEAIFVVFLRTSTPDLFLGTAIVASAGFAAACASLLFAGDAEEGHADWLRQLPISSGELILGKVGYGVGAVACFAAATFVVASVALRFANVEGVVRFYIPLSQALLSIAGCFLWGLFYSVLFRRPLIVMIAAALTSLLITGLCDTGYPSGQVVLGLTLAVLALVDLGLILLWRRREVWRSPVIRAKRSSIGLQSWMSLPLKWLVTRGPLEARGWTVLFWKEICGALVAVLALLPVLLIVQMLAHERPFRTVSLFALCPVVVMFGVLSFREEQRQSLMSFLSDRGISPARVWAVKSFIWFSAAVGVAAFMLAVDAVTAAPQVSWSVTTPFRPFGIPAFDPAQSSRGEGPRDDESVVRLCSVVGALFVGLFLVGQVVSCWVRRTVLAVSLASLGTVLFLIWVGMIINKDIPLSGAVWPVLIALMLAIWATRRAWMEQWSGWRLRVRQIAWIVIPFLGCAGFALASRGWQVPDTDPGFDWRAQAAAMDRFDKAWSVRWEHAVNGSLPGERSAIQAQGEAAAERARRREKAAKEFSAGTPWDAKALEAAAGSIDPLMTASVLEPSGFSIPRALTALEDSVFRNAVLLNSVPGGMTAPRPMLNGHLHRISNALAGVHDLQRQASSWSDLASCLRAEGRLLAALRAWAAQPEQDEALLDEALALIAGRVSPSDRPAGLTDDLALSAREMLKRRYVILRGFCTGEGRIGEAIVSQRKADGGPEARWFYSRLAAAERERVLRLLNWATLQELRMPFASLPELQTAGNAPATWENRQVDFARYAKTTPLLPPELADAAHIIPQGDTISAWQGFMIGVQQRRNLTAVAIALQRHRLLEGTFPVSLGDLASPLPHDPFTGQPFFFQSGLADAKPLEAAAVTSIPRKQPVLWSAIDSQTSNMTLYWMKVSERLQYQPQRVLVLPTNEDPILANLDWPLQQLPDPPDVVPMEGMMSGGEDLGNVPAAPEDL
;
A
#
# COMPACT_ATOMS: atom_id res chain seq x y z
N MET A 1 29.26 36.65 -36.95
CA MET A 1 28.58 35.33 -36.88
C MET A 1 29.53 34.22 -36.40
N ASP A 2 30.72 34.06 -36.99
CA ASP A 2 31.72 33.05 -36.55
C ASP A 2 32.10 33.13 -35.08
N ALA A 3 32.24 34.35 -34.53
CA ALA A 3 32.53 34.55 -33.11
C ALA A 3 31.41 33.98 -32.21
N VAL A 4 30.14 34.20 -32.59
CA VAL A 4 28.97 33.67 -31.87
C VAL A 4 28.95 32.15 -31.89
N ILE A 5 29.22 31.53 -33.04
CA ILE A 5 29.26 30.06 -33.19
C ILE A 5 30.36 29.45 -32.32
N ARG A 6 31.56 30.04 -32.32
CA ARG A 6 32.68 29.58 -31.48
C ARG A 6 32.33 29.68 -29.99
N LEU A 7 31.65 30.75 -29.61
CA LEU A 7 31.21 30.97 -28.23
C LEU A 7 30.14 29.96 -27.83
N PHE A 8 29.15 29.72 -28.70
CA PHE A 8 28.14 28.67 -28.56
C PHE A 8 28.78 27.30 -28.34
N TRP A 9 29.77 26.94 -29.15
CA TRP A 9 30.44 25.64 -29.07
C TRP A 9 31.27 25.48 -27.79
N LYS A 10 31.89 26.56 -27.32
CA LYS A 10 32.57 26.60 -26.02
C LYS A 10 31.57 26.31 -24.90
N GLU A 11 30.48 27.08 -24.83
CA GLU A 11 29.48 26.93 -23.77
C GLU A 11 28.80 25.55 -23.82
N PHE A 12 28.55 25.04 -25.02
CA PHE A 12 28.07 23.67 -25.23
C PHE A 12 28.99 22.63 -24.61
N ARG A 13 30.29 22.67 -24.88
CA ARG A 13 31.25 21.73 -24.29
C ARG A 13 31.33 21.83 -22.77
N THR A 14 31.21 23.05 -22.23
CA THR A 14 31.25 23.27 -20.77
C THR A 14 29.99 22.72 -20.09
N GLN A 15 28.82 22.89 -20.70
CA GLN A 15 27.54 22.51 -20.09
C GLN A 15 27.08 21.09 -20.42
N LEU A 16 27.57 20.49 -21.51
CA LEU A 16 27.19 19.14 -21.94
C LEU A 16 27.34 18.09 -20.83
N PRO A 17 28.41 18.06 -20.00
CA PRO A 17 28.50 17.11 -18.89
C PRO A 17 27.42 17.32 -17.82
N VAL A 18 27.00 18.58 -17.57
CA VAL A 18 25.97 18.89 -16.58
C VAL A 18 24.60 18.45 -17.11
N SER A 19 24.28 18.80 -18.37
CA SER A 19 22.99 18.45 -18.97
C SER A 19 22.82 16.95 -19.13
N THR A 20 23.82 16.26 -19.67
CA THR A 20 23.76 14.78 -19.82
C THR A 20 23.59 14.07 -18.49
N ALA A 21 24.26 14.54 -17.44
CA ALA A 21 24.19 13.92 -16.13
C ALA A 21 22.84 14.17 -15.43
N LEU A 22 22.27 15.38 -15.54
CA LEU A 22 20.94 15.67 -15.02
C LEU A 22 19.85 14.93 -15.81
N LEU A 23 19.95 14.88 -17.14
CA LEU A 23 18.98 14.16 -17.98
C LEU A 23 18.98 12.66 -17.66
N PHE A 24 20.17 12.06 -17.53
CA PHE A 24 20.30 10.67 -17.11
C PHE A 24 19.71 10.44 -15.71
N GLY A 25 19.94 11.38 -14.79
CA GLY A 25 19.33 11.36 -13.46
C GLY A 25 17.80 11.37 -13.51
N VAL A 26 17.20 12.22 -14.35
CA VAL A 26 15.75 12.25 -14.58
C VAL A 26 15.26 10.92 -15.13
N VAL A 27 15.85 10.42 -16.23
CA VAL A 27 15.46 9.13 -16.83
C VAL A 27 15.49 8.01 -15.80
N LEU A 28 16.50 7.98 -14.94
CA LEU A 28 16.59 6.96 -13.91
C LEU A 28 15.53 7.14 -12.82
N ILE A 29 15.37 8.34 -12.26
CA ILE A 29 14.36 8.62 -11.22
C ILE A 29 12.96 8.26 -11.73
N GLU A 30 12.64 8.63 -12.98
CA GLU A 30 11.36 8.31 -13.59
C GLU A 30 11.20 6.80 -13.83
N ALA A 31 12.25 6.11 -14.27
CA ALA A 31 12.23 4.65 -14.40
C ALA A 31 12.02 3.96 -13.05
N ILE A 32 12.60 4.50 -11.97
CA ILE A 32 12.36 4.03 -10.60
C ILE A 32 10.91 4.24 -10.20
N PHE A 33 10.34 5.41 -10.51
CA PHE A 33 8.93 5.68 -10.23
C PHE A 33 8.03 4.70 -10.99
N VAL A 34 8.26 4.47 -12.29
CA VAL A 34 7.50 3.47 -13.06
C VAL A 34 7.60 2.06 -12.46
N VAL A 35 8.79 1.65 -12.01
CA VAL A 35 9.02 0.27 -11.53
C VAL A 35 8.52 0.04 -10.10
N PHE A 36 8.79 0.98 -9.20
CA PHE A 36 8.61 0.79 -7.76
C PHE A 36 7.40 1.53 -7.19
N LEU A 37 7.11 2.71 -7.72
CA LEU A 37 5.99 3.53 -7.29
C LEU A 37 4.84 3.29 -8.26
N ARG A 38 4.13 2.17 -8.11
CA ARG A 38 2.81 1.94 -8.76
C ARG A 38 1.74 2.98 -8.34
N THR A 39 2.14 4.06 -7.69
CA THR A 39 1.28 5.14 -7.23
C THR A 39 0.85 5.99 -8.41
N SER A 40 -0.44 6.21 -8.52
CA SER A 40 -1.15 6.95 -9.57
C SER A 40 -0.99 8.47 -9.51
N THR A 41 0.17 8.98 -9.07
CA THR A 41 0.42 10.43 -8.89
C THR A 41 1.27 10.99 -10.04
N PRO A 42 0.67 11.47 -11.14
CA PRO A 42 1.42 12.04 -12.27
C PRO A 42 2.24 13.28 -11.90
N ASP A 43 1.90 13.95 -10.80
CA ASP A 43 2.61 15.12 -10.30
C ASP A 43 4.06 14.81 -9.92
N LEU A 44 4.40 13.57 -9.53
CA LEU A 44 5.79 13.18 -9.22
C LEU A 44 6.68 13.18 -10.48
N PHE A 45 6.15 12.68 -11.60
CA PHE A 45 6.86 12.65 -12.88
C PHE A 45 7.07 14.09 -13.38
N LEU A 46 5.98 14.88 -13.42
CA LEU A 46 6.07 16.26 -13.87
C LEU A 46 6.94 17.11 -12.94
N GLY A 47 6.81 16.93 -11.62
CA GLY A 47 7.62 17.61 -10.62
C GLY A 47 9.11 17.33 -10.78
N THR A 48 9.49 16.08 -11.06
CA THR A 48 10.90 15.72 -11.32
C THR A 48 11.44 16.42 -12.56
N ALA A 49 10.68 16.46 -13.66
CA ALA A 49 11.05 17.19 -14.86
C ALA A 49 11.21 18.70 -14.60
N ILE A 50 10.30 19.31 -13.83
CA ILE A 50 10.35 20.74 -13.48
C ILE A 50 11.58 21.04 -12.62
N VAL A 51 11.80 20.29 -11.54
CA VAL A 51 12.92 20.49 -10.62
C VAL A 51 14.26 20.31 -11.33
N ALA A 52 14.39 19.27 -12.16
CA ALA A 52 15.60 19.06 -12.94
C ALA A 52 15.85 20.20 -13.94
N SER A 53 14.80 20.71 -14.58
CA SER A 53 14.90 21.83 -15.52
C SER A 53 15.27 23.14 -14.83
N ALA A 54 14.67 23.41 -13.67
CA ALA A 54 15.00 24.57 -12.85
C ALA A 54 16.43 24.49 -12.29
N GLY A 55 16.86 23.30 -11.86
CA GLY A 55 18.24 23.04 -11.43
C GLY A 55 19.25 23.23 -12.57
N PHE A 56 18.94 22.71 -13.76
CA PHE A 56 19.77 22.95 -14.95
C PHE A 56 19.80 24.43 -15.33
N ALA A 57 18.68 25.14 -15.21
CA ALA A 57 18.61 26.58 -15.47
C ALA A 57 19.54 27.39 -14.54
N ALA A 58 19.50 27.12 -13.23
CA ALA A 58 20.40 27.74 -12.26
C ALA A 58 21.88 27.38 -12.55
N ALA A 59 22.17 26.10 -12.84
CA ALA A 59 23.52 25.65 -13.14
C ALA A 59 24.07 26.29 -14.43
N CYS A 60 23.26 26.31 -15.50
CA CYS A 60 23.57 26.94 -16.77
C CYS A 60 23.90 28.41 -16.58
N ALA A 61 23.01 29.17 -15.94
CA ALA A 61 23.22 30.59 -15.70
C ALA A 61 24.46 30.87 -14.81
N SER A 62 24.71 30.03 -13.79
CA SER A 62 25.88 30.17 -12.94
C SER A 62 27.20 30.00 -13.68
N LEU A 63 27.25 29.11 -14.68
CA LEU A 63 28.46 28.83 -15.44
C LEU A 63 28.79 29.93 -16.46
N LEU A 64 27.78 30.67 -16.94
CA LEU A 64 27.97 31.67 -18.01
C LEU A 64 29.00 32.75 -17.67
N PHE A 65 28.98 33.30 -16.45
CA PHE A 65 29.90 34.37 -16.04
C PHE A 65 30.77 34.00 -14.85
N ALA A 66 30.22 33.35 -13.83
CA ALA A 66 31.00 32.96 -12.67
C ALA A 66 31.97 31.82 -12.98
N GLY A 67 31.61 30.88 -13.87
CA GLY A 67 32.53 29.85 -14.36
C GLY A 67 33.76 30.45 -15.03
N ASP A 68 33.56 31.39 -15.97
CA ASP A 68 34.67 32.09 -16.62
C ASP A 68 35.50 32.96 -15.65
N ALA A 69 34.86 33.54 -14.64
CA ALA A 69 35.57 34.31 -13.61
C ALA A 69 36.41 33.40 -12.69
N GLU A 70 35.92 32.19 -12.39
CA GLU A 70 36.65 31.20 -11.61
C GLU A 70 37.85 30.62 -12.36
N GLU A 71 37.68 30.37 -13.66
CA GLU A 71 38.74 29.86 -14.54
C GLU A 71 39.74 30.95 -14.97
N GLY A 72 39.48 32.22 -14.67
CA GLY A 72 40.30 33.35 -15.10
C GLY A 72 40.13 33.71 -16.59
N HIS A 73 39.21 33.05 -17.29
CA HIS A 73 38.88 33.33 -18.70
C HIS A 73 38.11 34.64 -18.90
N ALA A 74 37.50 35.20 -17.84
CA ALA A 74 36.72 36.43 -17.91
C ALA A 74 37.53 37.61 -18.48
N ASP A 75 38.79 37.77 -18.09
CA ASP A 75 39.63 38.87 -18.58
C ASP A 75 40.08 38.67 -20.03
N TRP A 76 40.26 37.42 -20.45
CA TRP A 76 40.57 37.07 -21.83
C TRP A 76 39.38 37.31 -22.77
N LEU A 77 38.17 36.88 -22.38
CA LEU A 77 36.95 37.10 -23.17
C LEU A 77 36.66 38.58 -23.42
N ARG A 78 37.01 39.46 -22.47
CA ARG A 78 36.86 40.91 -22.60
C ARG A 78 37.86 41.54 -23.56
N GLN A 79 38.98 40.87 -23.87
CA GLN A 79 40.00 41.37 -24.80
C GLN A 79 39.68 41.01 -26.26
N LEU A 80 38.77 40.05 -26.48
CA LEU A 80 38.37 39.67 -27.84
C LEU A 80 37.56 40.80 -28.51
N PRO A 81 37.75 41.03 -29.83
CA PRO A 81 37.03 42.05 -30.59
C PRO A 81 35.59 41.59 -30.92
N ILE A 82 34.82 41.24 -29.88
CA ILE A 82 33.43 40.77 -29.99
C ILE A 82 32.51 41.89 -29.50
N SER A 83 31.46 42.21 -30.25
CA SER A 83 30.49 43.25 -29.87
C SER A 83 29.65 42.85 -28.63
N SER A 84 29.02 43.82 -27.94
CA SER A 84 28.15 43.53 -26.76
C SER A 84 27.03 42.58 -27.15
N GLY A 85 26.38 42.87 -28.28
CA GLY A 85 25.27 42.09 -28.79
C GLY A 85 25.68 40.66 -29.08
N GLU A 86 26.83 40.45 -29.73
CA GLU A 86 27.33 39.10 -30.02
C GLU A 86 27.73 38.33 -28.75
N LEU A 87 28.29 39.00 -27.73
CA LEU A 87 28.61 38.36 -26.45
C LEU A 87 27.34 37.96 -25.68
N ILE A 88 26.36 38.87 -25.59
CA ILE A 88 25.08 38.61 -24.91
C ILE A 88 24.31 37.52 -25.65
N LEU A 89 24.18 37.63 -26.97
CA LEU A 89 23.52 36.62 -27.80
C LEU A 89 24.24 35.27 -27.73
N GLY A 90 25.58 35.27 -27.76
CA GLY A 90 26.38 34.05 -27.69
C GLY A 90 26.32 33.33 -26.33
N LYS A 91 26.26 34.07 -25.21
CA LYS A 91 26.20 33.48 -23.86
C LYS A 91 24.77 33.29 -23.36
N VAL A 92 24.02 34.38 -23.26
CA VAL A 92 22.66 34.37 -22.71
C VAL A 92 21.71 33.68 -23.69
N GLY A 93 21.84 33.96 -24.99
CA GLY A 93 21.04 33.29 -26.02
C GLY A 93 21.31 31.78 -26.06
N TYR A 94 22.58 31.35 -25.93
CA TYR A 94 22.89 29.93 -25.75
C TYR A 94 22.26 29.36 -24.48
N GLY A 95 22.40 30.04 -23.33
CA GLY A 95 21.86 29.57 -22.06
C GLY A 95 20.34 29.38 -22.08
N VAL A 96 19.60 30.35 -22.63
CA VAL A 96 18.14 30.24 -22.79
C VAL A 96 17.78 29.08 -23.71
N GLY A 97 18.45 28.94 -24.86
CA GLY A 97 18.21 27.84 -25.80
C GLY A 97 18.52 26.47 -25.19
N ALA A 98 19.62 26.35 -24.44
CA ALA A 98 20.01 25.12 -23.77
C ALA A 98 18.99 24.71 -22.69
N VAL A 99 18.53 25.67 -21.87
CA VAL A 99 17.51 25.43 -20.83
C VAL A 99 16.18 25.02 -21.45
N ALA A 100 15.75 25.67 -22.53
CA ALA A 100 14.52 25.29 -23.24
C ALA A 100 14.61 23.88 -23.83
N CYS A 101 15.72 23.53 -24.49
CA CYS A 101 15.94 22.19 -25.03
C CYS A 101 15.99 21.13 -23.93
N PHE A 102 16.65 21.43 -22.81
CA PHE A 102 16.73 20.51 -21.67
C PHE A 102 15.36 20.29 -21.02
N ALA A 103 14.59 21.35 -20.81
CA ALA A 103 13.23 21.26 -20.29
C ALA A 103 12.33 20.43 -21.22
N ALA A 104 12.38 20.68 -22.53
CA ALA A 104 11.64 19.87 -23.50
C ALA A 104 12.02 18.38 -23.40
N ALA A 105 13.31 18.06 -23.27
CA ALA A 105 13.77 16.69 -23.13
C ALA A 105 13.26 16.02 -21.84
N THR A 106 13.30 16.71 -20.68
CA THR A 106 12.81 16.14 -19.42
C THR A 106 11.29 15.97 -19.41
N PHE A 107 10.52 16.90 -20.00
CA PHE A 107 9.07 16.74 -20.17
C PHE A 107 8.71 15.58 -21.10
N VAL A 108 9.50 15.33 -22.15
CA VAL A 108 9.34 14.13 -23.00
C VAL A 108 9.59 12.85 -22.19
N VAL A 109 10.65 12.81 -21.38
CA VAL A 109 10.94 11.66 -20.51
C VAL A 109 9.80 11.39 -19.53
N ALA A 110 9.31 12.42 -18.84
CA ALA A 110 8.17 12.30 -17.92
C ALA A 110 6.91 11.81 -18.65
N SER A 111 6.63 12.33 -19.85
CA SER A 111 5.48 11.90 -20.67
C SER A 111 5.57 10.42 -21.08
N VAL A 112 6.78 9.96 -21.43
CA VAL A 112 7.02 8.55 -21.75
C VAL A 112 6.84 7.67 -20.51
N ALA A 113 7.36 8.09 -19.37
CA ALA A 113 7.23 7.39 -18.10
C ALA A 113 5.76 7.24 -17.67
N LEU A 114 4.95 8.31 -17.80
CA LEU A 114 3.51 8.27 -17.54
C LEU A 114 2.78 7.25 -18.42
N ARG A 115 3.16 7.11 -19.69
CA ARG A 115 2.60 6.09 -20.59
C ARG A 115 2.95 4.67 -20.13
N PHE A 116 4.20 4.43 -19.72
CA PHE A 116 4.61 3.13 -19.20
C PHE A 116 3.96 2.77 -17.86
N ALA A 117 3.61 3.77 -17.06
CA ALA A 117 2.89 3.57 -15.80
C ALA A 117 1.40 3.21 -15.99
N ASN A 118 0.88 3.16 -17.23
CA ASN A 118 -0.53 2.91 -17.56
C ASN A 118 -1.49 3.81 -16.77
N VAL A 119 -1.12 5.07 -16.54
CA VAL A 119 -2.01 6.05 -15.92
C VAL A 119 -2.99 6.54 -17.00
N GLU A 120 -4.04 5.75 -17.24
CA GLU A 120 -5.11 6.10 -18.19
C GLU A 120 -6.03 7.18 -17.60
N GLY A 121 -5.92 8.41 -18.11
CA GLY A 121 -6.81 9.51 -17.78
C GLY A 121 -6.26 10.86 -18.21
N VAL A 122 -7.14 11.79 -18.60
CA VAL A 122 -6.79 13.23 -18.67
C VAL A 122 -6.63 13.70 -17.23
N VAL A 123 -5.46 13.46 -16.64
CA VAL A 123 -5.22 13.88 -15.27
C VAL A 123 -5.09 15.40 -15.29
N ARG A 124 -5.97 16.07 -14.54
CA ARG A 124 -5.80 17.48 -14.21
C ARG A 124 -4.51 17.56 -13.39
N PHE A 125 -3.42 18.00 -14.02
CA PHE A 125 -2.17 18.26 -13.33
C PHE A 125 -2.41 19.30 -12.24
N TYR A 126 -1.94 19.04 -11.02
CA TYR A 126 -2.03 20.01 -9.95
C TYR A 126 -1.11 21.20 -10.19
N ILE A 127 0.00 20.99 -10.92
CA ILE A 127 0.99 22.02 -11.22
C ILE A 127 0.66 22.66 -12.57
N PRO A 128 0.18 23.92 -12.62
CA PRO A 128 -0.06 24.60 -13.88
C PRO A 128 1.26 24.83 -14.63
N LEU A 129 1.25 24.63 -15.95
CA LEU A 129 2.42 24.83 -16.83
C LEU A 129 3.04 26.24 -16.67
N SER A 130 2.22 27.26 -16.38
CA SER A 130 2.69 28.62 -16.12
C SER A 130 3.63 28.69 -14.91
N GLN A 131 3.29 28.01 -13.81
CA GLN A 131 4.12 27.97 -12.60
C GLN A 131 5.44 27.23 -12.86
N ALA A 132 5.39 26.11 -13.58
CA ALA A 132 6.58 25.38 -14.01
C ALA A 132 7.54 26.27 -14.82
N LEU A 133 7.03 26.99 -15.82
CA LEU A 133 7.81 27.90 -16.66
C LEU A 133 8.37 29.07 -15.86
N LEU A 134 7.59 29.65 -14.95
CA LEU A 134 8.02 30.75 -14.07
C LEU A 134 9.13 30.30 -13.12
N SER A 135 9.05 29.09 -12.54
CA SER A 135 10.12 28.56 -11.68
C SER A 135 11.41 28.30 -12.45
N ILE A 136 11.33 27.74 -13.67
CA ILE A 136 12.52 27.53 -14.52
C ILE A 136 13.15 28.87 -14.91
N ALA A 137 12.33 29.84 -15.33
CA ALA A 137 12.78 31.18 -15.66
C ALA A 137 13.37 31.90 -14.44
N GLY A 138 12.76 31.77 -13.27
CA GLY A 138 13.23 32.34 -12.02
C GLY A 138 14.62 31.84 -11.63
N CYS A 139 14.84 30.53 -11.66
CA CYS A 139 16.15 29.94 -11.42
C CYS A 139 17.21 30.42 -12.43
N PHE A 140 16.85 30.58 -13.71
CA PHE A 140 17.78 31.10 -14.72
C PHE A 140 18.16 32.57 -14.43
N LEU A 141 17.18 33.43 -14.20
CA LEU A 141 17.38 34.87 -14.01
C LEU A 141 18.13 35.16 -12.70
N TRP A 142 17.72 34.55 -11.58
CA TRP A 142 18.49 34.69 -10.34
C TRP A 142 19.91 34.12 -10.47
N GLY A 143 20.08 33.03 -11.23
CA GLY A 143 21.38 32.48 -11.56
C GLY A 143 22.24 33.46 -12.35
N LEU A 144 21.64 34.15 -13.32
CA LEU A 144 22.31 35.14 -14.16
C LEU A 144 22.74 36.34 -13.32
N PHE A 145 21.82 36.90 -12.52
CA PHE A 145 22.07 37.98 -11.56
C PHE A 145 23.27 37.70 -10.67
N TYR A 146 23.24 36.57 -9.96
CA TYR A 146 24.31 36.20 -9.04
C TYR A 146 25.60 35.82 -9.78
N SER A 147 25.54 35.30 -11.01
CA SER A 147 26.73 34.95 -11.80
C SER A 147 27.59 36.16 -12.16
N VAL A 148 26.98 37.34 -12.29
CA VAL A 148 27.70 38.59 -12.55
C VAL A 148 28.34 39.14 -11.27
N LEU A 149 27.71 38.91 -10.11
CA LEU A 149 28.13 39.42 -8.81
C LEU A 149 29.24 38.57 -8.15
N PHE A 150 29.15 37.23 -8.27
CA PHE A 150 30.06 36.31 -7.60
C PHE A 150 31.00 35.60 -8.58
N ARG A 151 32.19 35.21 -8.11
CA ARG A 151 33.18 34.47 -8.92
C ARG A 151 33.08 32.96 -8.80
N ARG A 152 32.26 32.43 -7.89
CA ARG A 152 32.19 30.99 -7.61
C ARG A 152 30.84 30.46 -8.10
N PRO A 153 30.79 29.64 -9.16
CA PRO A 153 29.54 29.18 -9.76
C PRO A 153 28.67 28.39 -8.78
N LEU A 154 29.28 27.65 -7.84
CA LEU A 154 28.53 26.91 -6.82
C LEU A 154 27.77 27.83 -5.86
N ILE A 155 28.38 28.94 -5.43
CA ILE A 155 27.71 29.93 -4.57
C ILE A 155 26.55 30.58 -5.33
N VAL A 156 26.78 30.90 -6.60
CA VAL A 156 25.77 31.48 -7.50
C VAL A 156 24.56 30.56 -7.65
N MET A 157 24.81 29.28 -7.91
CA MET A 157 23.75 28.29 -8.08
C MET A 157 22.91 28.12 -6.80
N ILE A 158 23.55 28.06 -5.64
CA ILE A 158 22.86 27.95 -4.34
C ILE A 158 22.03 29.21 -4.07
N ALA A 159 22.62 30.40 -4.24
CA ALA A 159 21.91 31.67 -4.04
C ALA A 159 20.71 31.79 -4.98
N ALA A 160 20.88 31.41 -6.25
CA ALA A 160 19.80 31.44 -7.23
C ALA A 160 18.65 30.50 -6.89
N ALA A 161 18.95 29.26 -6.53
CA ALA A 161 17.95 28.28 -6.13
C ALA A 161 17.19 28.74 -4.88
N LEU A 162 17.90 29.26 -3.87
CA LEU A 162 17.29 29.74 -2.63
C LEU A 162 16.38 30.94 -2.85
N THR A 163 16.85 31.95 -3.60
CA THR A 163 16.05 33.14 -3.87
C THR A 163 14.84 32.79 -4.73
N SER A 164 15.01 31.92 -5.73
CA SER A 164 13.89 31.46 -6.54
C SER A 164 12.87 30.69 -5.71
N LEU A 165 13.30 29.80 -4.81
CA LEU A 165 12.43 29.01 -3.96
C LEU A 165 11.72 29.87 -2.90
N LEU A 166 12.44 30.82 -2.28
CA LEU A 166 11.86 31.78 -1.34
C LEU A 166 10.79 32.65 -2.02
N ILE A 167 11.08 33.23 -3.17
CA ILE A 167 10.14 34.10 -3.88
C ILE A 167 8.96 33.30 -4.41
N THR A 168 9.20 32.10 -4.96
CA THR A 168 8.10 31.23 -5.42
C THR A 168 7.20 30.86 -4.25
N GLY A 169 7.76 30.46 -3.10
CA GLY A 169 7.00 30.14 -1.89
C GLY A 169 6.22 31.34 -1.33
N LEU A 170 6.80 32.54 -1.33
CA LEU A 170 6.11 33.77 -0.92
C LEU A 170 4.98 34.16 -1.88
N CYS A 171 5.10 33.81 -3.16
CA CYS A 171 4.08 34.09 -4.19
C CYS A 171 3.03 32.98 -4.30
N ASP A 172 3.29 31.77 -3.79
CA ASP A 172 2.40 30.62 -3.87
C ASP A 172 1.31 30.64 -2.79
N THR A 173 0.52 31.72 -2.76
CA THR A 173 -0.60 31.89 -1.82
C THR A 173 -1.91 31.28 -2.33
N GLY A 174 -1.87 30.51 -3.43
CA GLY A 174 -3.06 29.96 -4.09
C GLY A 174 -3.88 30.98 -4.90
N TYR A 175 -3.51 32.27 -4.88
CA TYR A 175 -4.20 33.32 -5.62
C TYR A 175 -3.54 33.60 -6.98
N PRO A 176 -4.33 33.85 -8.06
CA PRO A 176 -3.81 34.23 -9.38
C PRO A 176 -2.88 35.46 -9.35
N SER A 177 -3.08 36.36 -8.38
CA SER A 177 -2.24 37.54 -8.16
C SER A 177 -0.78 37.19 -7.85
N GLY A 178 -0.53 36.06 -7.18
CA GLY A 178 0.82 35.59 -6.88
C GLY A 178 1.65 35.32 -8.13
N GLN A 179 1.05 34.69 -9.16
CA GLN A 179 1.72 34.42 -10.43
C GLN A 179 2.05 35.72 -11.20
N VAL A 180 1.17 36.72 -11.14
CA VAL A 180 1.40 38.02 -11.77
C VAL A 180 2.54 38.78 -11.09
N VAL A 181 2.56 38.80 -9.76
CA VAL A 181 3.64 39.42 -8.97
C VAL A 181 4.98 38.73 -9.24
N LEU A 182 4.99 37.40 -9.30
CA LEU A 182 6.18 36.63 -9.65
C LEU A 182 6.67 36.98 -11.07
N GLY A 183 5.77 36.98 -12.05
CA GLY A 183 6.08 37.34 -13.44
C GLY A 183 6.66 38.75 -13.59
N LEU A 184 6.06 39.74 -12.91
CA LEU A 184 6.57 41.13 -12.88
C LEU A 184 7.94 41.22 -12.21
N THR A 185 8.13 40.51 -11.10
CA THR A 185 9.42 40.45 -10.38
C THR A 185 10.52 39.92 -11.29
N LEU A 186 10.25 38.84 -12.03
CA LEU A 186 11.19 38.26 -12.99
C LEU A 186 11.45 39.17 -14.19
N ALA A 187 10.45 39.90 -14.68
CA ALA A 187 10.61 40.87 -15.76
C ALA A 187 11.54 42.03 -15.33
N VAL A 188 11.37 42.56 -14.12
CA VAL A 188 12.26 43.59 -13.56
C VAL A 188 13.67 43.05 -13.37
N LEU A 189 13.82 41.83 -12.86
CA LEU A 189 15.12 41.18 -12.69
C LEU A 189 15.86 41.01 -14.02
N ALA A 190 15.17 40.61 -15.09
CA ALA A 190 15.78 40.47 -16.41
C ALA A 190 16.34 41.80 -16.96
N LEU A 191 15.67 42.93 -16.68
CA LEU A 191 16.18 44.26 -17.02
C LEU A 191 17.42 44.64 -16.20
N VAL A 192 17.43 44.29 -14.91
CA VAL A 192 18.59 44.49 -14.02
C VAL A 192 19.79 43.65 -14.50
N ASP A 193 19.57 42.39 -14.87
CA ASP A 193 20.60 41.50 -15.39
C ASP A 193 21.21 42.03 -16.68
N LEU A 194 20.38 42.51 -17.60
CA LEU A 194 20.85 43.13 -18.83
C LEU A 194 21.75 44.35 -18.53
N GLY A 195 21.33 45.21 -17.59
CA GLY A 195 22.14 46.33 -17.12
C GLY A 195 23.47 45.89 -16.51
N LEU A 196 23.46 44.89 -15.62
CA LEU A 196 24.65 44.35 -14.97
C LEU A 196 25.62 43.70 -15.96
N ILE A 197 25.15 42.98 -16.96
CA ILE A 197 25.97 42.37 -18.01
C ILE A 197 26.64 43.45 -18.87
N LEU A 198 25.90 44.51 -19.22
CA LEU A 198 26.46 45.65 -19.96
C LEU A 198 27.54 46.37 -19.14
N LEU A 199 27.32 46.57 -17.83
CA LEU A 199 28.31 47.15 -16.92
C LEU A 199 29.52 46.23 -16.71
N TRP A 200 29.30 44.91 -16.61
CA TRP A 200 30.34 43.90 -16.48
C TRP A 200 31.31 43.94 -17.67
N ARG A 201 30.80 44.18 -18.88
CA ARG A 201 31.61 44.36 -20.09
C ARG A 201 32.43 45.65 -20.05
N ARG A 202 31.88 46.76 -19.56
CA ARG A 202 32.54 48.07 -19.47
C ARG A 202 33.66 48.17 -18.41
N ARG A 203 33.94 47.09 -17.67
CA ARG A 203 34.88 47.05 -16.51
C ARG A 203 34.49 47.93 -15.31
N GLU A 204 33.30 48.54 -15.32
CA GLU A 204 32.88 49.47 -14.26
C GLU A 204 32.52 48.72 -12.95
N VAL A 205 31.87 47.55 -13.05
CA VAL A 205 31.45 46.76 -11.88
C VAL A 205 32.62 46.31 -10.99
N TRP A 206 33.76 45.96 -11.61
CA TRP A 206 34.90 45.38 -10.90
C TRP A 206 35.91 46.41 -10.39
N ARG A 207 35.76 47.69 -10.75
CA ARG A 207 36.54 48.80 -10.18
C ARG A 207 35.95 49.35 -8.87
N SER A 208 34.80 48.83 -8.43
CA SER A 208 34.17 49.19 -7.16
C SER A 208 35.12 48.99 -5.97
N PRO A 209 35.23 49.98 -5.05
CA PRO A 209 36.11 49.95 -3.88
C PRO A 209 35.90 48.74 -2.95
N VAL A 210 34.78 48.04 -3.06
CA VAL A 210 34.45 46.82 -2.32
C VAL A 210 35.42 45.66 -2.64
N ILE A 211 36.00 45.60 -3.85
CA ILE A 211 36.97 44.55 -4.21
C ILE A 211 38.39 44.94 -3.73
N ARG A 212 38.70 46.24 -3.58
CA ARG A 212 39.94 46.69 -2.92
C ARG A 212 39.89 46.40 -1.40
N ALA A 213 38.70 46.41 -0.80
CA ALA A 213 38.47 45.87 0.56
C ALA A 213 38.63 44.34 0.66
N LYS A 214 38.79 43.60 -0.45
CA LYS A 214 39.10 42.16 -0.39
C LYS A 214 40.55 41.89 0.07
N ARG A 215 41.43 42.89 0.03
CA ARG A 215 42.73 42.88 0.74
C ARG A 215 42.59 43.10 2.26
N SER A 216 41.45 43.57 2.76
CA SER A 216 41.15 43.72 4.20
C SER A 216 40.28 42.58 4.78
N SER A 217 40.06 41.49 4.02
CA SER A 217 39.56 40.20 4.57
C SER A 217 40.50 39.57 5.62
N ILE A 218 41.63 40.22 5.88
CA ILE A 218 42.48 40.05 7.06
C ILE A 218 41.67 40.10 8.37
N GLY A 219 40.52 40.77 8.46
CA GLY A 219 39.71 40.84 9.69
C GLY A 219 39.17 39.48 10.18
N LEU A 220 38.38 38.77 9.36
CA LEU A 220 37.80 37.47 9.75
C LEU A 220 38.86 36.35 9.72
N GLN A 221 39.80 36.42 8.78
CA GLN A 221 40.89 35.45 8.69
C GLN A 221 41.90 35.62 9.85
N SER A 222 42.06 36.83 10.40
CA SER A 222 42.89 37.10 11.58
C SER A 222 42.37 36.35 12.80
N TRP A 223 41.08 36.51 13.14
CA TRP A 223 40.49 35.88 14.32
C TRP A 223 40.51 34.34 14.24
N MET A 224 40.23 33.77 13.06
CA MET A 224 40.32 32.32 12.85
C MET A 224 41.77 31.80 12.76
N SER A 225 42.78 32.65 12.56
CA SER A 225 44.19 32.24 12.49
C SER A 225 44.92 32.27 13.82
N LEU A 226 44.38 32.95 14.84
CA LEU A 226 44.99 33.07 16.18
C LEU A 226 45.25 31.72 16.87
N PRO A 227 44.27 30.80 16.99
CA PRO A 227 44.53 29.48 17.57
C PRO A 227 45.48 28.65 16.71
N LEU A 228 45.44 28.81 15.38
CA LEU A 228 46.36 28.14 14.46
C LEU A 228 47.81 28.57 14.69
N LYS A 229 48.07 29.88 14.87
CA LYS A 229 49.43 30.39 15.15
C LYS A 229 49.98 29.84 16.46
N TRP A 230 49.14 29.73 17.49
CA TRP A 230 49.54 29.15 18.78
C TRP A 230 49.86 27.64 18.67
N LEU A 231 49.01 26.87 17.97
CA LEU A 231 49.22 25.43 17.78
C LEU A 231 50.42 25.12 16.86
N VAL A 232 50.61 25.90 15.79
CA VAL A 232 51.69 25.69 14.81
C VAL A 232 53.06 26.01 15.39
N THR A 233 53.15 26.92 16.37
CA THR A 233 54.45 27.32 16.94
C THR A 233 55.04 26.31 17.92
N ARG A 234 54.21 25.45 18.55
CA ARG A 234 54.65 24.56 19.65
C ARG A 234 54.84 23.08 19.28
N GLY A 235 54.29 22.58 18.18
CA GLY A 235 54.37 21.15 17.82
C GLY A 235 55.59 20.76 16.97
N PRO A 236 56.01 19.47 16.95
CA PRO A 236 56.94 18.94 15.94
C PRO A 236 56.38 19.07 14.52
N LEU A 237 57.23 19.06 13.49
CA LEU A 237 56.85 19.31 12.09
C LEU A 237 55.67 18.43 11.60
N GLU A 238 55.62 17.16 12.00
CA GLU A 238 54.50 16.26 11.68
C GLU A 238 53.18 16.72 12.32
N ALA A 239 53.22 17.09 13.60
CA ALA A 239 52.05 17.60 14.31
C ALA A 239 51.58 18.93 13.71
N ARG A 240 52.49 19.80 13.23
CA ARG A 240 52.13 21.05 12.55
C ARG A 240 51.35 20.79 11.27
N GLY A 241 51.82 19.87 10.43
CA GLY A 241 51.12 19.52 9.18
C GLY A 241 49.72 18.98 9.44
N TRP A 242 49.58 18.12 10.44
CA TRP A 242 48.29 17.56 10.85
C TRP A 242 47.34 18.62 11.42
N THR A 243 47.79 19.46 12.34
CA THR A 243 46.95 20.49 12.95
C THR A 243 46.49 21.54 11.95
N VAL A 244 47.35 21.92 10.99
CA VAL A 244 46.98 22.83 9.90
C VAL A 244 45.90 22.21 9.01
N LEU A 245 46.05 20.93 8.65
CA LEU A 245 45.04 20.21 7.89
C LEU A 245 43.72 20.14 8.67
N PHE A 246 43.76 19.66 9.92
CA PHE A 246 42.60 19.53 10.78
C PHE A 246 41.83 20.86 10.92
N TRP A 247 42.54 21.96 11.20
CA TRP A 247 41.92 23.28 11.33
C TRP A 247 41.31 23.77 10.01
N LYS A 248 42.03 23.63 8.88
CA LYS A 248 41.54 24.00 7.56
C LYS A 248 40.24 23.28 7.23
N GLU A 249 40.19 21.97 7.49
CA GLU A 249 39.00 21.15 7.24
C GLU A 249 37.84 21.54 8.17
N ILE A 250 38.09 21.85 9.45
CA ILE A 250 37.05 22.36 10.36
C ILE A 250 36.45 23.65 9.82
N CYS A 251 37.28 24.62 9.42
CA CYS A 251 36.79 25.87 8.86
C CYS A 251 35.99 25.64 7.57
N GLY A 252 36.45 24.73 6.70
CA GLY A 252 35.74 24.36 5.48
C GLY A 252 34.38 23.73 5.77
N ALA A 253 34.32 22.79 6.70
CA ALA A 253 33.09 22.14 7.13
C ALA A 253 32.12 23.14 7.80
N LEU A 254 32.62 24.03 8.68
CA LEU A 254 31.82 25.05 9.33
C LEU A 254 31.18 26.01 8.31
N VAL A 255 31.94 26.47 7.31
CA VAL A 255 31.41 27.31 6.23
C VAL A 255 30.35 26.56 5.42
N ALA A 256 30.56 25.28 5.14
CA ALA A 256 29.56 24.45 4.45
C ALA A 256 28.28 24.29 5.28
N VAL A 257 28.39 24.02 6.58
CA VAL A 257 27.25 23.92 7.51
C VAL A 257 26.48 25.23 7.55
N LEU A 258 27.16 26.37 7.75
CA LEU A 258 26.54 27.69 7.80
C LEU A 258 25.88 28.08 6.47
N ALA A 259 26.43 27.64 5.34
CA ALA A 259 25.82 27.88 4.03
C ALA A 259 24.56 27.01 3.79
N LEU A 260 24.51 25.81 4.37
CA LEU A 260 23.39 24.86 4.21
C LEU A 260 22.27 25.08 5.23
N LEU A 261 22.56 25.62 6.42
CA LEU A 261 21.58 25.82 7.48
C LEU A 261 20.34 26.62 7.02
N PRO A 262 20.46 27.76 6.31
CA PRO A 262 19.29 28.52 5.87
C PRO A 262 18.44 27.75 4.87
N VAL A 263 19.09 26.98 3.97
CA VAL A 263 18.41 26.13 2.98
C VAL A 263 17.54 25.11 3.69
N LEU A 264 18.14 24.43 4.66
CA LEU A 264 17.49 23.39 5.42
C LEU A 264 16.35 23.94 6.28
N LEU A 265 16.53 25.11 6.90
CA LEU A 265 15.47 25.79 7.64
C LEU A 265 14.30 26.19 6.74
N ILE A 266 14.57 26.70 5.53
CA ILE A 266 13.51 27.00 4.54
C ILE A 266 12.76 25.73 4.13
N VAL A 267 13.49 24.66 3.81
CA VAL A 267 12.88 23.37 3.48
C VAL A 267 12.03 22.86 4.64
N GLN A 268 12.48 23.01 5.88
CA GLN A 268 11.73 22.58 7.06
C GLN A 268 10.49 23.44 7.32
N MET A 269 10.57 24.75 7.07
CA MET A 269 9.40 25.65 7.11
C MET A 269 8.36 25.25 6.06
N LEU A 270 8.79 24.94 4.83
CA LEU A 270 7.89 24.45 3.78
C LEU A 270 7.33 23.05 4.10
N ALA A 271 8.13 22.19 4.73
CA ALA A 271 7.73 20.84 5.12
C ALA A 271 6.74 20.81 6.31
N HIS A 272 6.55 21.94 7.01
CA HIS A 272 5.64 22.02 8.14
C HIS A 272 4.16 21.90 7.71
N GLU A 273 3.84 22.19 6.45
CA GLU A 273 2.51 21.90 5.91
C GLU A 273 2.29 20.37 5.81
N ARG A 274 1.15 19.91 6.35
CA ARG A 274 0.97 18.57 6.93
C ARG A 274 1.33 17.32 6.07
N PRO A 275 1.32 17.30 4.71
CA PRO A 275 1.77 16.10 3.99
C PRO A 275 3.29 16.00 3.82
N PHE A 276 4.07 17.05 4.11
CA PHE A 276 5.47 17.15 3.69
C PHE A 276 6.52 16.86 4.77
N ARG A 277 6.16 16.39 5.98
CA ARG A 277 7.17 16.04 7.00
C ARG A 277 8.14 14.93 6.57
N THR A 278 7.74 14.07 5.62
CA THR A 278 8.66 13.15 4.92
C THR A 278 9.81 13.87 4.22
N VAL A 279 9.54 15.04 3.67
CA VAL A 279 10.45 15.80 2.82
C VAL A 279 11.67 16.28 3.59
N SER A 280 11.58 16.54 4.90
CA SER A 280 12.73 16.98 5.71
C SER A 280 13.83 15.90 5.80
N LEU A 281 13.45 14.64 6.07
CA LEU A 281 14.35 13.48 6.06
C LEU A 281 14.93 13.22 4.66
N PHE A 282 14.11 13.34 3.62
CA PHE A 282 14.60 13.21 2.23
C PHE A 282 15.53 14.35 1.84
N ALA A 283 15.31 15.57 2.31
CA ALA A 283 16.16 16.73 2.03
C ALA A 283 17.52 16.65 2.75
N LEU A 284 17.59 15.96 3.89
CA LEU A 284 18.84 15.63 4.56
C LEU A 284 19.73 14.69 3.73
N CYS A 285 19.14 13.80 2.92
CA CYS A 285 19.89 12.80 2.16
C CYS A 285 20.91 13.43 1.18
N PRO A 286 20.52 14.37 0.28
CA PRO A 286 21.46 15.09 -0.56
C PRO A 286 22.54 15.83 0.23
N VAL A 287 22.19 16.41 1.38
CA VAL A 287 23.14 17.16 2.21
C VAL A 287 24.25 16.25 2.74
N VAL A 288 23.89 15.09 3.27
CA VAL A 288 24.85 14.10 3.79
C VAL A 288 25.79 13.62 2.67
N VAL A 289 25.25 13.33 1.49
CA VAL A 289 26.06 12.95 0.32
C VAL A 289 26.99 14.09 -0.10
N MET A 290 26.53 15.33 -0.07
CA MET A 290 27.34 16.50 -0.42
C MET A 290 28.52 16.69 0.55
N PHE A 291 28.34 16.47 1.86
CA PHE A 291 29.48 16.45 2.80
C PHE A 291 30.51 15.36 2.43
N GLY A 292 30.04 14.18 1.99
CA GLY A 292 30.90 13.14 1.44
C GLY A 292 31.65 13.60 0.18
N VAL A 293 30.97 14.23 -0.77
CA VAL A 293 31.57 14.74 -2.02
C VAL A 293 32.60 15.83 -1.75
N LEU A 294 32.33 16.76 -0.84
CA LEU A 294 33.21 17.90 -0.54
C LEU A 294 34.51 17.49 0.17
N SER A 295 34.52 16.34 0.85
CA SER A 295 35.63 15.93 1.72
C SER A 295 37.02 15.88 1.06
N PHE A 296 37.15 15.48 -0.21
CA PHE A 296 38.45 15.41 -0.94
C PHE A 296 38.52 16.30 -2.18
N ARG A 297 37.45 17.06 -2.45
CA ARG A 297 37.25 17.69 -3.76
C ARG A 297 38.24 18.81 -4.03
N GLU A 298 38.45 19.68 -3.05
CA GLU A 298 39.29 20.87 -3.20
C GLU A 298 40.75 20.48 -3.44
N GLU A 299 41.24 19.46 -2.75
CA GLU A 299 42.62 19.01 -2.87
C GLU A 299 42.89 18.24 -4.16
N GLN A 300 41.91 17.50 -4.66
CA GLN A 300 42.00 16.91 -5.99
C GLN A 300 42.12 17.97 -7.08
N ARG A 301 41.35 19.06 -6.96
CA ARG A 301 41.38 20.16 -7.93
C ARG A 301 42.73 20.87 -7.93
N GLN A 302 43.30 21.10 -6.74
CA GLN A 302 44.54 21.86 -6.57
C GLN A 302 45.80 20.98 -6.62
N SER A 303 45.69 19.68 -6.87
CA SER A 303 46.78 18.70 -6.72
C SER A 303 47.49 18.79 -5.36
N LEU A 304 46.79 19.28 -4.32
CA LEU A 304 47.38 19.55 -3.01
C LEU A 304 47.83 18.26 -2.30
N MET A 305 47.30 17.12 -2.74
CA MET A 305 47.61 15.81 -2.18
C MET A 305 49.03 15.33 -2.49
N SER A 306 49.57 15.64 -3.69
CA SER A 306 50.97 15.33 -3.97
C SER A 306 51.87 16.16 -3.06
N PHE A 307 51.54 17.45 -2.87
CA PHE A 307 52.26 18.32 -1.95
C PHE A 307 52.24 17.82 -0.49
N LEU A 308 51.09 17.33 0.01
CA LEU A 308 51.02 16.77 1.37
C LEU A 308 51.81 15.46 1.50
N SER A 309 51.82 14.63 0.44
CA SER A 309 52.63 13.41 0.37
C SER A 309 54.12 13.72 0.37
N ASP A 310 54.56 14.73 -0.39
CA ASP A 310 55.96 15.18 -0.44
C ASP A 310 56.46 15.72 0.90
N ARG A 311 55.54 16.15 1.77
CA ARG A 311 55.82 16.59 3.16
C ARG A 311 55.80 15.44 4.18
N GLY A 312 55.70 14.19 3.72
CA GLY A 312 55.73 13.00 4.57
C GLY A 312 54.43 12.70 5.31
N ILE A 313 53.33 13.41 5.01
CA ILE A 313 52.05 13.13 5.66
C ILE A 313 51.44 11.89 5.02
N SER A 314 51.32 10.82 5.82
CA SER A 314 50.82 9.55 5.31
C SER A 314 49.40 9.69 4.72
N PRO A 315 49.12 9.01 3.59
CA PRO A 315 47.80 8.93 2.98
C PRO A 315 46.65 8.59 3.93
N ALA A 316 46.87 7.62 4.81
CA ALA A 316 45.85 7.15 5.73
C ALA A 316 45.44 8.24 6.74
N ARG A 317 46.40 9.04 7.22
CA ARG A 317 46.12 10.13 8.17
C ARG A 317 45.31 11.26 7.52
N VAL A 318 45.66 11.67 6.30
CA VAL A 318 44.90 12.69 5.55
C VAL A 318 43.46 12.23 5.36
N TRP A 319 43.26 10.96 4.96
CA TRP A 319 41.94 10.38 4.80
C TRP A 319 41.15 10.33 6.11
N ALA A 320 41.75 9.87 7.20
CA ALA A 320 41.08 9.75 8.49
C ALA A 320 40.60 11.11 9.03
N VAL A 321 41.46 12.14 8.97
CA VAL A 321 41.12 13.51 9.41
C VAL A 321 39.95 14.07 8.63
N LYS A 322 40.01 13.99 7.30
CA LYS A 322 38.94 14.50 6.43
C LYS A 322 37.64 13.75 6.65
N SER A 323 37.69 12.41 6.67
CA SER A 323 36.50 11.58 6.90
C SER A 323 35.86 11.93 8.24
N PHE A 324 36.65 12.03 9.31
CA PHE A 324 36.15 12.34 10.64
C PHE A 324 35.48 13.72 10.70
N ILE A 325 36.12 14.78 10.19
CA ILE A 325 35.57 16.14 10.25
C ILE A 325 34.30 16.28 9.42
N TRP A 326 34.35 15.83 8.16
CA TRP A 326 33.21 15.97 7.25
C TRP A 326 32.04 15.05 7.64
N PHE A 327 32.30 13.86 8.18
CA PHE A 327 31.27 12.99 8.74
C PHE A 327 30.65 13.60 10.00
N SER A 328 31.47 14.13 10.91
CA SER A 328 30.98 14.80 12.12
C SER A 328 30.11 16.02 11.79
N ALA A 329 30.48 16.80 10.76
CA ALA A 329 29.66 17.90 10.27
C ALA A 329 28.32 17.42 9.71
N ALA A 330 28.31 16.33 8.92
CA ALA A 330 27.08 15.73 8.42
C ALA A 330 26.17 15.23 9.55
N VAL A 331 26.72 14.54 10.55
CA VAL A 331 25.99 14.08 11.75
C VAL A 331 25.47 15.27 12.56
N GLY A 332 26.27 16.32 12.74
CA GLY A 332 25.86 17.53 13.45
C GLY A 332 24.67 18.23 12.78
N VAL A 333 24.69 18.36 11.45
CA VAL A 333 23.55 18.92 10.69
C VAL A 333 22.32 18.04 10.80
N ALA A 334 22.48 16.72 10.73
CA ALA A 334 21.40 15.76 10.92
C ALA A 334 20.73 15.92 12.30
N ALA A 335 21.54 15.92 13.35
CA ALA A 335 21.10 16.04 14.73
C ALA A 335 20.38 17.38 14.96
N PHE A 336 20.91 18.47 14.39
CA PHE A 336 20.27 19.78 14.44
C PHE A 336 18.90 19.76 13.76
N MET A 337 18.78 19.18 12.57
CA MET A 337 17.49 19.09 11.85
C MET A 337 16.46 18.23 12.58
N LEU A 338 16.88 17.10 13.14
CA LEU A 338 16.03 16.25 13.98
C LEU A 338 15.60 16.98 15.26
N ALA A 339 16.48 17.78 15.86
CA ALA A 339 16.13 18.61 17.02
C ALA A 339 15.13 19.72 16.64
N VAL A 340 15.28 20.39 15.51
CA VAL A 340 14.31 21.37 15.01
C VAL A 340 12.96 20.71 14.72
N ASP A 341 12.96 19.51 14.14
CA ASP A 341 11.73 18.75 13.87
C ASP A 341 11.03 18.39 15.18
N ALA A 342 11.81 17.93 16.16
CA ALA A 342 11.31 17.60 17.48
C ALA A 342 10.70 18.82 18.20
N VAL A 343 11.36 19.98 18.17
CA VAL A 343 10.87 21.21 18.78
C VAL A 343 9.61 21.73 18.08
N THR A 344 9.56 21.67 16.75
CA THR A 344 8.41 22.17 15.96
C THR A 344 7.21 21.23 15.97
N ALA A 345 7.39 19.93 16.24
CA ALA A 345 6.31 18.94 16.31
C ALA A 345 5.59 18.88 17.67
N ALA A 346 6.19 19.41 18.74
CA ALA A 346 5.80 19.19 20.13
C ALA A 346 4.36 19.54 20.56
N PRO A 347 3.58 20.48 19.96
CA PRO A 347 2.30 20.86 20.56
C PRO A 347 1.04 20.08 20.13
N GLN A 348 0.99 19.41 18.96
CA GLN A 348 -0.33 18.97 18.41
C GLN A 348 -0.38 17.66 17.61
N VAL A 349 0.73 16.96 17.38
CA VAL A 349 0.72 15.77 16.50
C VAL A 349 1.30 14.59 17.27
N SER A 350 0.50 13.54 17.45
CA SER A 350 0.97 12.25 17.95
C SER A 350 2.23 11.86 17.16
N TRP A 351 3.32 11.62 17.89
CA TRP A 351 4.65 11.39 17.34
C TRP A 351 4.73 10.03 16.65
N SER A 352 4.13 9.91 15.48
CA SER A 352 4.45 8.83 14.57
C SER A 352 5.76 9.21 13.87
N VAL A 353 6.91 9.00 14.49
CA VAL A 353 8.24 9.12 13.82
C VAL A 353 8.33 8.20 12.59
N THR A 354 7.41 7.24 12.50
CA THR A 354 7.20 6.28 11.43
C THR A 354 6.36 6.75 10.24
N THR A 355 5.63 7.88 10.31
CA THR A 355 4.78 8.32 9.18
C THR A 355 5.56 8.49 7.88
N PRO A 356 6.82 8.96 7.89
CA PRO A 356 7.63 9.02 6.68
C PRO A 356 7.92 7.67 6.04
N PHE A 357 7.91 6.64 6.86
CA PHE A 357 8.21 5.28 6.48
C PHE A 357 6.96 4.44 6.21
N ARG A 358 5.77 5.02 6.39
CA ARG A 358 4.48 4.37 6.06
C ARG A 358 4.38 3.94 4.58
N PRO A 359 4.80 4.75 3.57
CA PRO A 359 4.87 4.27 2.18
C PRO A 359 5.91 3.15 1.96
N PHE A 360 6.86 3.00 2.89
CA PHE A 360 7.83 1.92 2.93
C PHE A 360 7.35 0.70 3.74
N GLY A 361 6.04 0.64 4.06
CA GLY A 361 5.45 -0.49 4.76
C GLY A 361 5.92 -0.66 6.21
N ILE A 362 6.63 0.32 6.79
CA ILE A 362 6.89 0.32 8.23
C ILE A 362 5.56 0.68 8.90
N PRO A 363 4.95 -0.22 9.69
CA PRO A 363 3.73 0.09 10.41
C PRO A 363 3.97 1.32 11.28
N ALA A 364 3.00 2.25 11.28
CA ALA A 364 3.12 3.43 12.10
C ALA A 364 3.19 2.97 13.57
N PHE A 365 4.24 3.38 14.29
CA PHE A 365 4.28 3.25 15.73
C PHE A 365 3.18 4.16 16.27
N ASP A 366 2.09 3.55 16.75
CA ASP A 366 1.02 4.27 17.40
C ASP A 366 1.29 4.24 18.92
N PRO A 367 1.84 5.33 19.49
CA PRO A 367 2.06 5.40 20.94
C PRO A 367 0.75 5.29 21.74
N ALA A 368 -0.42 5.48 21.10
CA ALA A 368 -1.69 5.24 21.77
C ALA A 368 -1.98 3.74 21.97
N GLN A 369 -1.44 2.85 21.12
CA GLN A 369 -1.58 1.39 21.31
C GLN A 369 -0.62 0.85 22.37
N SER A 370 0.55 1.46 22.58
CA SER A 370 1.50 1.02 23.61
C SER A 370 1.02 1.30 25.04
N SER A 371 0.11 2.27 25.23
CA SER A 371 -0.49 2.57 26.55
C SER A 371 -1.41 1.46 27.08
N ARG A 372 -1.79 0.47 26.26
CA ARG A 372 -2.63 -0.67 26.68
C ARG A 372 -1.87 -1.86 27.28
N GLY A 373 -0.58 -1.74 27.54
CA GLY A 373 0.16 -2.68 28.42
C GLY A 373 0.56 -4.03 27.81
N GLU A 374 0.16 -4.35 26.58
CA GLU A 374 0.45 -5.65 25.93
C GLU A 374 1.28 -5.52 24.63
N GLY A 375 1.86 -4.35 24.37
CA GLY A 375 2.65 -4.11 23.17
C GLY A 375 4.08 -4.70 23.23
N PRO A 376 4.63 -5.19 22.10
CA PRO A 376 6.03 -5.60 22.01
C PRO A 376 6.96 -4.46 22.47
N ARG A 377 7.96 -4.80 23.29
CA ARG A 377 8.89 -3.86 23.95
C ARG A 377 9.35 -2.73 23.00
N ASP A 378 9.02 -1.49 23.39
CA ASP A 378 9.32 -0.25 22.67
C ASP A 378 10.80 -0.14 22.23
N ASP A 379 11.72 -0.77 22.97
CA ASP A 379 13.17 -0.79 22.70
C ASP A 379 13.55 -1.31 21.30
N GLU A 380 12.87 -2.35 20.77
CA GLU A 380 13.27 -2.95 19.50
C GLU A 380 12.97 -2.01 18.31
N SER A 381 11.84 -1.30 18.37
CA SER A 381 11.43 -0.35 17.34
C SER A 381 12.39 0.85 17.24
N VAL A 382 12.83 1.36 18.40
CA VAL A 382 13.81 2.46 18.49
C VAL A 382 15.16 2.02 17.97
N VAL A 383 15.66 0.86 18.40
CA VAL A 383 16.94 0.32 17.92
C VAL A 383 16.90 0.11 16.40
N ARG A 384 15.79 -0.43 15.88
CA ARG A 384 15.61 -0.63 14.43
C ARG A 384 15.64 0.70 13.69
N LEU A 385 14.89 1.71 14.14
CA LEU A 385 14.88 3.05 13.55
C LEU A 385 16.26 3.71 13.59
N CYS A 386 16.94 3.69 14.74
CA CYS A 386 18.30 4.20 14.88
C CYS A 386 19.28 3.48 13.95
N SER A 387 19.13 2.17 13.75
CA SER A 387 19.96 1.41 12.82
C SER A 387 19.68 1.78 11.35
N VAL A 388 18.42 2.02 10.98
CA VAL A 388 18.03 2.48 9.63
C VAL A 388 18.63 3.85 9.36
N VAL A 389 18.39 4.81 10.26
CA VAL A 389 18.89 6.17 10.12
C VAL A 389 20.42 6.17 10.11
N GLY A 390 21.07 5.46 11.04
CA GLY A 390 22.52 5.34 11.07
C GLY A 390 23.10 4.75 9.80
N ALA A 391 22.54 3.64 9.30
CA ALA A 391 22.99 3.00 8.06
C ALA A 391 22.78 3.90 6.83
N LEU A 392 21.65 4.62 6.79
CA LEU A 392 21.34 5.55 5.72
C LEU A 392 22.33 6.72 5.70
N PHE A 393 22.58 7.36 6.83
CA PHE A 393 23.53 8.48 6.94
C PHE A 393 24.97 8.07 6.62
N VAL A 394 25.44 6.96 7.19
CA VAL A 394 26.79 6.43 6.91
C VAL A 394 26.92 6.06 5.43
N GLY A 395 25.94 5.36 4.85
CA GLY A 395 25.98 4.97 3.45
C GLY A 395 25.97 6.12 2.48
N LEU A 396 25.10 7.10 2.70
CA LEU A 396 25.05 8.31 1.89
C LEU A 396 26.36 9.10 1.93
N PHE A 397 26.95 9.26 3.12
CA PHE A 397 28.26 9.90 3.26
C PHE A 397 29.35 9.13 2.50
N LEU A 398 29.40 7.81 2.66
CA LEU A 398 30.37 6.95 1.98
C LEU A 398 30.20 6.95 0.46
N VAL A 399 28.97 6.98 -0.06
CA VAL A 399 28.69 7.13 -1.50
C VAL A 399 29.30 8.44 -2.01
N GLY A 400 29.03 9.56 -1.34
CA GLY A 400 29.62 10.84 -1.70
C GLY A 400 31.15 10.82 -1.65
N GLN A 401 31.72 10.17 -0.64
CA GLN A 401 33.16 10.06 -0.45
C GLN A 401 33.85 9.19 -1.51
N VAL A 402 33.29 8.02 -1.85
CA VAL A 402 33.77 7.15 -2.96
C VAL A 402 33.85 7.98 -4.23
N VAL A 403 32.78 8.70 -4.55
CA VAL A 403 32.68 9.48 -5.76
C VAL A 403 33.68 10.65 -5.75
N SER A 404 33.86 11.32 -4.60
CA SER A 404 34.91 12.33 -4.41
C SER A 404 36.29 11.77 -4.72
N CYS A 405 36.62 10.58 -4.21
CA CYS A 405 37.93 9.97 -4.41
C CYS A 405 38.17 9.49 -5.85
N TRP A 406 37.14 9.02 -6.55
CA TRP A 406 37.33 8.36 -7.87
C TRP A 406 37.09 9.30 -9.05
N VAL A 407 36.33 10.37 -8.86
CA VAL A 407 35.88 11.23 -9.95
C VAL A 407 36.50 12.62 -9.84
N ARG A 408 37.43 12.91 -10.74
CA ARG A 408 38.19 14.17 -10.75
C ARG A 408 37.40 15.38 -11.23
N ARG A 409 36.24 15.23 -11.86
CA ARG A 409 35.43 16.35 -12.37
C ARG A 409 34.28 16.63 -11.41
N THR A 410 34.11 17.88 -10.97
CA THR A 410 33.16 18.23 -9.89
C THR A 410 31.73 17.92 -10.30
N VAL A 411 31.37 18.32 -11.52
CA VAL A 411 30.05 18.07 -12.09
C VAL A 411 29.75 16.57 -12.09
N LEU A 412 30.65 15.78 -12.70
CA LEU A 412 30.47 14.33 -12.80
C LEU A 412 30.43 13.67 -11.41
N ALA A 413 31.22 14.17 -10.46
CA ALA A 413 31.22 13.67 -9.08
C ALA A 413 29.89 13.95 -8.39
N VAL A 414 29.37 15.19 -8.46
CA VAL A 414 28.06 15.52 -7.88
C VAL A 414 26.97 14.66 -8.51
N SER A 415 26.96 14.53 -9.84
CA SER A 415 25.95 13.73 -10.53
C SER A 415 26.01 12.24 -10.20
N LEU A 416 27.21 11.64 -10.18
CA LEU A 416 27.37 10.23 -9.79
C LEU A 416 27.06 10.00 -8.32
N ALA A 417 27.33 10.99 -7.45
CA ALA A 417 26.96 10.93 -6.05
C ALA A 417 25.43 10.99 -5.89
N SER A 418 24.73 11.89 -6.59
CA SER A 418 23.26 11.95 -6.62
C SER A 418 22.65 10.64 -7.13
N LEU A 419 23.20 10.09 -8.22
CA LEU A 419 22.81 8.78 -8.74
C LEU A 419 23.00 7.68 -7.67
N GLY A 420 24.16 7.66 -7.02
CA GLY A 420 24.47 6.74 -5.94
C GLY A 420 23.51 6.90 -4.74
N THR A 421 23.13 8.14 -4.38
CA THR A 421 22.12 8.43 -3.35
C THR A 421 20.82 7.72 -3.68
N VAL A 422 20.30 7.91 -4.89
CA VAL A 422 19.02 7.33 -5.31
C VAL A 422 19.08 5.81 -5.29
N LEU A 423 20.14 5.21 -5.87
CA LEU A 423 20.32 3.76 -5.88
C LEU A 423 20.45 3.19 -4.46
N PHE A 424 21.15 3.90 -3.57
CA PHE A 424 21.31 3.48 -2.18
C PHE A 424 20.01 3.61 -1.38
N LEU A 425 19.23 4.68 -1.61
CA LEU A 425 17.90 4.84 -1.01
C LEU A 425 16.93 3.75 -1.49
N ILE A 426 16.95 3.37 -2.77
CA ILE A 426 16.17 2.24 -3.27
C ILE A 426 16.61 0.95 -2.61
N TRP A 427 17.93 0.73 -2.50
CA TRP A 427 18.45 -0.46 -1.85
C TRP A 427 17.98 -0.55 -0.40
N VAL A 428 18.21 0.48 0.41
CA VAL A 428 17.78 0.53 1.81
C VAL A 428 16.26 0.42 1.93
N GLY A 429 15.51 1.14 1.09
CA GLY A 429 14.06 1.06 1.01
C GLY A 429 13.58 -0.34 0.66
N MET A 430 14.22 -1.03 -0.28
CA MET A 430 13.91 -2.43 -0.60
C MET A 430 14.18 -3.35 0.58
N ILE A 431 15.33 -3.22 1.25
CA ILE A 431 15.67 -4.02 2.44
C ILE A 431 14.64 -3.81 3.55
N ILE A 432 14.24 -2.57 3.80
CA ILE A 432 13.20 -2.21 4.78
C ILE A 432 11.83 -2.77 4.37
N ASN A 433 11.38 -2.48 3.14
CA ASN A 433 10.09 -2.94 2.61
C ASN A 433 10.00 -4.47 2.56
N LYS A 434 11.14 -5.16 2.50
CA LYS A 434 11.23 -6.62 2.45
C LYS A 434 11.53 -7.26 3.80
N ASP A 435 11.59 -6.46 4.86
CA ASP A 435 11.91 -6.87 6.23
C ASP A 435 13.23 -7.66 6.34
N ILE A 436 14.22 -7.29 5.53
CA ILE A 436 15.51 -7.97 5.49
C ILE A 436 16.42 -7.36 6.56
N PRO A 437 17.16 -8.16 7.36
CA PRO A 437 18.01 -7.64 8.41
C PRO A 437 19.11 -6.72 7.84
N LEU A 438 19.14 -5.48 8.33
CA LEU A 438 20.10 -4.45 7.89
C LEU A 438 21.55 -4.87 8.14
N SER A 439 21.79 -5.62 9.22
CA SER A 439 23.10 -6.18 9.57
C SER A 439 23.68 -7.11 8.50
N GLY A 440 22.83 -7.86 7.80
CA GLY A 440 23.25 -8.78 6.74
C GLY A 440 23.25 -8.18 5.33
N ALA A 441 22.42 -7.16 5.07
CA ALA A 441 22.26 -6.61 3.71
C ALA A 441 22.89 -5.23 3.50
N VAL A 442 22.81 -4.33 4.49
CA VAL A 442 23.25 -2.92 4.33
C VAL A 442 24.64 -2.71 4.92
N TRP A 443 24.86 -3.10 6.18
CA TRP A 443 26.15 -2.91 6.85
C TRP A 443 27.36 -3.51 6.12
N PRO A 444 27.28 -4.69 5.48
CA PRO A 444 28.41 -5.22 4.72
C PRO A 444 28.73 -4.38 3.48
N VAL A 445 27.71 -3.77 2.84
CA VAL A 445 27.92 -2.81 1.75
C VAL A 445 28.62 -1.56 2.26
N LEU A 446 28.25 -1.06 3.44
CA LEU A 446 28.93 0.09 4.06
C LEU A 446 30.40 -0.19 4.37
N ILE A 447 30.67 -1.35 4.97
CA ILE A 447 32.04 -1.81 5.25
C ILE A 447 32.82 -1.96 3.94
N ALA A 448 32.21 -2.54 2.89
CA ALA A 448 32.83 -2.66 1.58
C ALA A 448 33.15 -1.29 0.95
N LEU A 449 32.24 -0.32 1.01
CA LEU A 449 32.48 1.04 0.51
C LEU A 449 33.64 1.70 1.26
N MET A 450 33.67 1.58 2.59
CA MET A 450 34.76 2.10 3.41
C MET A 450 36.10 1.43 3.07
N LEU A 451 36.12 0.10 2.93
CA LEU A 451 37.30 -0.66 2.50
C LEU A 451 37.73 -0.31 1.08
N ALA A 452 36.79 -0.03 0.16
CA ALA A 452 37.08 0.39 -1.20
C ALA A 452 37.80 1.74 -1.24
N ILE A 453 37.32 2.73 -0.45
CA ILE A 453 37.97 4.03 -0.30
C ILE A 453 39.36 3.85 0.31
N TRP A 454 39.46 3.07 1.38
CA TRP A 454 40.70 2.82 2.08
C TRP A 454 41.74 2.12 1.18
N ALA A 455 41.35 1.07 0.45
CA ALA A 455 42.22 0.31 -0.44
C ALA A 455 42.69 1.13 -1.65
N THR A 456 41.88 2.08 -2.11
CA THR A 456 42.21 2.94 -3.27
C THR A 456 42.95 4.22 -2.88
N ARG A 457 43.31 4.37 -1.60
CA ARG A 457 43.86 5.63 -1.06
C ARG A 457 45.12 6.16 -1.70
N ARG A 458 46.08 5.27 -1.97
CA ARG A 458 47.35 5.65 -2.62
C ARG A 458 47.12 6.07 -4.07
N ALA A 459 46.30 5.29 -4.78
CA ALA A 459 46.06 5.50 -6.20
C ALA A 459 45.42 6.87 -6.51
N TRP A 460 44.54 7.37 -5.63
CA TRP A 460 43.98 8.71 -5.81
C TRP A 460 44.93 9.85 -5.42
N MET A 461 45.86 9.65 -4.47
CA MET A 461 46.88 10.65 -4.12
C MET A 461 47.98 10.78 -5.17
N GLU A 462 48.47 9.64 -5.64
CA GLU A 462 49.50 9.55 -6.67
C GLU A 462 48.94 9.78 -8.07
N GLN A 463 47.65 10.12 -8.17
CA GLN A 463 46.94 10.43 -9.42
C GLN A 463 47.04 9.32 -10.47
N TRP A 464 47.08 8.06 -10.08
CA TRP A 464 47.12 6.95 -11.03
C TRP A 464 45.81 6.89 -11.83
N SER A 465 45.92 6.92 -13.16
CA SER A 465 44.80 6.67 -14.06
C SER A 465 45.12 5.49 -14.96
N GLY A 466 44.44 4.37 -14.72
CA GLY A 466 44.54 3.17 -15.55
C GLY A 466 43.23 2.38 -15.52
N TRP A 467 42.89 1.71 -16.61
CA TRP A 467 41.66 0.91 -16.70
C TRP A 467 41.63 -0.22 -15.67
N ARG A 468 42.78 -0.84 -15.37
CA ARG A 468 42.91 -1.89 -14.35
C ARG A 468 42.51 -1.40 -12.96
N LEU A 469 42.91 -0.16 -12.60
CA LEU A 469 42.52 0.46 -11.34
C LEU A 469 41.00 0.70 -11.30
N ARG A 470 40.41 1.16 -12.40
CA ARG A 470 38.95 1.36 -12.50
C ARG A 470 38.18 0.05 -12.35
N VAL A 471 38.62 -1.02 -13.00
CA VAL A 471 38.02 -2.35 -12.86
C VAL A 471 38.11 -2.82 -11.40
N ARG A 472 39.27 -2.65 -10.76
CA ARG A 472 39.44 -2.98 -9.33
C ARG A 472 38.52 -2.16 -8.44
N GLN A 473 38.40 -0.85 -8.69
CA GLN A 473 37.48 0.05 -7.99
C GLN A 473 36.03 -0.43 -8.12
N ILE A 474 35.57 -0.70 -9.35
CA ILE A 474 34.22 -1.19 -9.61
C ILE A 474 33.99 -2.54 -8.93
N ALA A 475 34.94 -3.47 -8.99
CA ALA A 475 34.85 -4.78 -8.37
C ALA A 475 34.66 -4.71 -6.84
N TRP A 476 35.31 -3.75 -6.17
CA TRP A 476 35.15 -3.53 -4.72
C TRP A 476 33.73 -3.14 -4.30
N ILE A 477 32.92 -2.60 -5.21
CA ILE A 477 31.52 -2.24 -4.94
C ILE A 477 30.59 -3.33 -5.44
N VAL A 478 30.78 -3.78 -6.68
CA VAL A 478 29.86 -4.71 -7.35
C VAL A 478 29.85 -6.07 -6.66
N ILE A 479 31.01 -6.61 -6.26
CA ILE A 479 31.06 -7.96 -5.65
C ILE A 479 30.32 -7.99 -4.30
N PRO A 480 30.59 -7.08 -3.34
CA PRO A 480 29.85 -7.06 -2.07
C PRO A 480 28.37 -6.75 -2.26
N PHE A 481 28.02 -5.86 -3.20
CA PHE A 481 26.62 -5.57 -3.50
C PHE A 481 25.88 -6.81 -4.03
N LEU A 482 26.47 -7.56 -4.97
CA LEU A 482 25.91 -8.81 -5.47
C LEU A 482 25.83 -9.88 -4.37
N GLY A 483 26.83 -9.96 -3.49
CA GLY A 483 26.81 -10.83 -2.32
C GLY A 483 25.66 -10.50 -1.36
N CYS A 484 25.47 -9.22 -1.04
CA CYS A 484 24.35 -8.76 -0.22
C CYS A 484 23.00 -8.95 -0.89
N ALA A 485 22.90 -8.80 -2.21
CA ALA A 485 21.70 -9.11 -2.98
C ALA A 485 21.37 -10.62 -2.94
N GLY A 486 22.38 -11.48 -3.08
CA GLY A 486 22.23 -12.92 -2.90
C GLY A 486 21.78 -13.27 -1.48
N PHE A 487 22.40 -12.67 -0.45
CA PHE A 487 22.02 -12.84 0.94
C PHE A 487 20.58 -12.37 1.19
N ALA A 488 20.20 -11.20 0.70
CA ALA A 488 18.86 -10.65 0.81
C ALA A 488 17.79 -11.58 0.20
N LEU A 489 18.08 -12.17 -0.96
CA LEU A 489 17.21 -13.16 -1.59
C LEU A 489 17.14 -14.47 -0.80
N ALA A 490 18.26 -14.96 -0.28
CA ALA A 490 18.31 -16.18 0.54
C ALA A 490 17.60 -16.00 1.89
N SER A 491 17.87 -14.89 2.59
CA SER A 491 17.24 -14.56 3.86
C SER A 491 15.72 -14.44 3.72
N ARG A 492 15.24 -13.91 2.59
CA ARG A 492 13.78 -13.87 2.32
C ARG A 492 13.15 -15.26 2.26
N GLY A 493 13.85 -16.26 1.71
CA GLY A 493 13.39 -17.64 1.68
C GLY A 493 13.34 -18.26 3.07
N TRP A 494 14.32 -17.94 3.92
CA TRP A 494 14.45 -18.50 5.28
C TRP A 494 13.65 -17.78 6.36
N GLN A 495 13.04 -16.62 6.07
CA GLN A 495 12.22 -15.88 7.04
C GLN A 495 10.99 -16.65 7.50
N VAL A 496 10.45 -17.52 6.64
CA VAL A 496 9.30 -18.35 6.99
C VAL A 496 9.84 -19.74 7.31
N PRO A 497 9.61 -20.29 8.51
CA PRO A 497 10.07 -21.64 8.84
C PRO A 497 9.40 -22.68 7.94
N ASP A 498 10.09 -23.79 7.69
CA ASP A 498 9.51 -24.91 6.97
C ASP A 498 8.38 -25.50 7.80
N THR A 499 7.16 -25.38 7.28
CA THR A 499 5.96 -25.89 7.91
C THR A 499 5.38 -26.97 7.00
N ASP A 500 5.22 -28.18 7.53
CA ASP A 500 4.39 -29.19 6.89
C ASP A 500 2.95 -28.95 7.36
N PRO A 501 1.97 -28.80 6.44
CA PRO A 501 0.58 -28.68 6.84
C PRO A 501 0.02 -29.94 7.51
N GLY A 502 0.80 -31.01 7.72
CA GLY A 502 0.47 -32.18 8.54
C GLY A 502 -0.53 -33.14 7.91
N PHE A 503 -0.78 -33.02 6.61
CA PHE A 503 -1.58 -33.97 5.83
C PHE A 503 -0.91 -34.26 4.48
N ASP A 504 -1.13 -35.47 3.97
CA ASP A 504 -0.60 -35.86 2.65
C ASP A 504 -1.40 -35.17 1.54
N TRP A 505 -0.90 -34.00 1.13
CA TRP A 505 -1.49 -33.22 0.04
C TRP A 505 -1.51 -33.97 -1.30
N ARG A 506 -0.62 -34.95 -1.51
CA ARG A 506 -0.62 -35.77 -2.74
C ARG A 506 -1.76 -36.78 -2.71
N ALA A 507 -2.00 -37.40 -1.57
CA ALA A 507 -3.18 -38.24 -1.37
C ALA A 507 -4.47 -37.41 -1.54
N GLN A 508 -4.52 -36.19 -1.02
CA GLN A 508 -5.65 -35.28 -1.22
C GLN A 508 -5.80 -34.88 -2.69
N ALA A 509 -4.70 -34.55 -3.39
CA ALA A 509 -4.73 -34.24 -4.82
C ALA A 509 -5.18 -35.44 -5.66
N ALA A 510 -4.81 -36.66 -5.28
CA ALA A 510 -5.26 -37.88 -5.93
C ALA A 510 -6.73 -38.20 -5.60
N ALA A 511 -7.20 -37.89 -4.39
CA ALA A 511 -8.61 -37.99 -4.02
C ALA A 511 -9.44 -36.96 -4.78
N MET A 512 -8.94 -35.73 -4.89
CA MET A 512 -9.48 -34.72 -5.80
C MET A 512 -9.50 -35.29 -7.21
N ASP A 513 -8.41 -35.77 -7.81
CA ASP A 513 -8.41 -36.37 -9.17
C ASP A 513 -9.41 -37.53 -9.34
N ARG A 514 -9.75 -38.29 -8.29
CA ARG A 514 -10.82 -39.31 -8.36
C ARG A 514 -12.22 -38.70 -8.36
N PHE A 515 -12.50 -37.77 -7.45
CA PHE A 515 -13.76 -37.01 -7.44
C PHE A 515 -13.91 -36.14 -8.69
N ASP A 516 -12.78 -35.62 -9.16
CA ASP A 516 -12.60 -34.67 -10.23
C ASP A 516 -12.48 -35.38 -11.58
N LYS A 517 -12.16 -36.69 -11.65
CA LYS A 517 -12.41 -37.52 -12.85
C LYS A 517 -13.88 -37.84 -13.00
N ALA A 518 -14.58 -38.19 -11.93
CA ALA A 518 -16.02 -38.38 -12.02
C ALA A 518 -16.76 -37.05 -12.29
N TRP A 519 -16.21 -35.92 -11.83
CA TRP A 519 -16.69 -34.58 -12.14
C TRP A 519 -16.27 -34.16 -13.55
N SER A 520 -14.99 -34.21 -13.92
CA SER A 520 -14.48 -33.86 -15.26
C SER A 520 -15.01 -34.78 -16.33
N VAL A 521 -15.32 -36.05 -16.05
CA VAL A 521 -16.04 -36.93 -16.98
C VAL A 521 -17.53 -36.59 -17.02
N ARG A 522 -18.19 -36.23 -15.91
CA ARG A 522 -19.59 -35.72 -15.93
C ARG A 522 -19.71 -34.34 -16.58
N TRP A 523 -18.69 -33.52 -16.43
CA TRP A 523 -18.54 -32.17 -16.94
C TRP A 523 -18.09 -32.22 -18.39
N GLU A 524 -17.14 -33.06 -18.79
CA GLU A 524 -16.86 -33.40 -20.19
C GLU A 524 -18.08 -34.06 -20.82
N HIS A 525 -18.86 -34.90 -20.13
CA HIS A 525 -20.12 -35.37 -20.69
C HIS A 525 -21.16 -34.24 -20.83
N ALA A 526 -21.21 -33.29 -19.90
CA ALA A 526 -22.11 -32.14 -19.96
C ALA A 526 -21.65 -31.07 -20.98
N VAL A 527 -20.35 -30.98 -21.26
CA VAL A 527 -19.71 -29.96 -22.11
C VAL A 527 -19.35 -30.53 -23.50
N ASN A 528 -18.69 -31.68 -23.56
CA ASN A 528 -18.33 -32.41 -24.80
C ASN A 528 -19.40 -33.40 -25.26
N GLY A 529 -20.43 -33.70 -24.45
CA GLY A 529 -21.67 -34.34 -24.94
C GLY A 529 -22.41 -33.48 -25.95
N SER A 530 -22.10 -32.18 -26.02
CA SER A 530 -22.48 -31.32 -27.13
C SER A 530 -21.44 -31.36 -28.25
N LEU A 531 -21.73 -32.17 -29.28
CA LEU A 531 -20.97 -32.23 -30.52
C LEU A 531 -20.75 -30.80 -31.09
N PRO A 532 -19.74 -30.55 -31.93
CA PRO A 532 -19.49 -29.24 -32.55
C PRO A 532 -20.72 -28.61 -33.24
N GLY A 533 -21.67 -29.43 -33.73
CA GLY A 533 -22.96 -28.97 -34.27
C GLY A 533 -23.97 -28.48 -33.21
N GLU A 534 -23.87 -28.97 -31.97
CA GLU A 534 -24.67 -28.50 -30.85
C GLU A 534 -24.11 -27.23 -30.22
N ARG A 535 -22.81 -26.92 -30.31
CA ARG A 535 -22.33 -25.58 -29.90
C ARG A 535 -22.93 -24.46 -30.76
N SER A 536 -23.07 -24.67 -32.06
CA SER A 536 -23.82 -23.74 -32.92
C SER A 536 -25.31 -23.73 -32.59
N ALA A 537 -25.90 -24.86 -32.17
CA ALA A 537 -27.30 -24.93 -31.76
C ALA A 537 -27.54 -24.27 -30.39
N ILE A 538 -26.60 -24.38 -29.45
CA ILE A 538 -26.63 -23.78 -28.11
C ILE A 538 -26.33 -22.29 -28.20
N GLN A 539 -25.39 -21.87 -29.05
CA GLN A 539 -25.18 -20.45 -29.34
C GLN A 539 -26.39 -19.87 -30.08
N ALA A 540 -26.96 -20.57 -31.06
CA ALA A 540 -28.21 -20.17 -31.70
C ALA A 540 -29.41 -20.19 -30.72
N GLN A 541 -29.44 -21.11 -29.76
CA GLN A 541 -30.45 -21.14 -28.69
C GLN A 541 -30.25 -20.02 -27.68
N GLY A 542 -29.01 -19.67 -27.36
CA GLY A 542 -28.63 -18.56 -26.48
C GLY A 542 -28.94 -17.21 -27.13
N GLU A 543 -28.63 -17.05 -28.42
CA GLU A 543 -29.03 -15.91 -29.23
C GLU A 543 -30.55 -15.86 -29.40
N ALA A 544 -31.22 -16.99 -29.64
CA ALA A 544 -32.68 -17.06 -29.67
C ALA A 544 -33.32 -16.79 -28.30
N ALA A 545 -32.69 -17.17 -27.20
CA ALA A 545 -33.15 -16.89 -25.84
C ALA A 545 -32.93 -15.43 -25.46
N ALA A 546 -31.81 -14.83 -25.86
CA ALA A 546 -31.52 -13.41 -25.71
C ALA A 546 -32.47 -12.55 -26.58
N GLU A 547 -32.75 -12.99 -27.80
CA GLU A 547 -33.73 -12.37 -28.70
C GLU A 547 -35.15 -12.50 -28.12
N ARG A 548 -35.52 -13.67 -27.56
CA ARG A 548 -36.76 -13.85 -26.80
C ARG A 548 -36.81 -12.95 -25.56
N ALA A 549 -35.71 -12.79 -24.85
CA ALA A 549 -35.62 -11.91 -23.68
C ALA A 549 -35.77 -10.43 -24.06
N ARG A 550 -35.15 -9.98 -25.16
CA ARG A 550 -35.33 -8.63 -25.72
C ARG A 550 -36.78 -8.40 -26.19
N ARG A 551 -37.38 -9.39 -26.86
CA ARG A 551 -38.81 -9.35 -27.22
C ARG A 551 -39.71 -9.32 -25.99
N ARG A 552 -39.36 -10.04 -24.92
CA ARG A 552 -40.06 -10.01 -23.63
C ARG A 552 -39.91 -8.69 -22.90
N GLU A 553 -38.73 -8.07 -22.92
CA GLU A 553 -38.51 -6.75 -22.31
C GLU A 553 -39.25 -5.66 -23.10
N LYS A 554 -39.25 -5.76 -24.43
CA LYS A 554 -40.04 -4.90 -25.31
C LYS A 554 -41.53 -5.09 -25.07
N ALA A 555 -42.02 -6.33 -25.00
CA ALA A 555 -43.40 -6.65 -24.66
C ALA A 555 -43.76 -6.17 -23.26
N ALA A 556 -42.91 -6.34 -22.25
CA ALA A 556 -43.14 -5.86 -20.89
C ALA A 556 -43.16 -4.32 -20.81
N LYS A 557 -42.32 -3.63 -21.60
CA LYS A 557 -42.34 -2.17 -21.75
C LYS A 557 -43.61 -1.68 -22.45
N GLU A 558 -44.02 -2.34 -23.53
CA GLU A 558 -45.28 -2.08 -24.24
C GLU A 558 -46.51 -2.42 -23.37
N PHE A 559 -46.41 -3.40 -22.46
CA PHE A 559 -47.45 -3.85 -21.55
C PHE A 559 -47.58 -2.95 -20.30
N SER A 560 -46.47 -2.39 -19.81
CA SER A 560 -46.47 -1.34 -18.77
C SER A 560 -47.15 -0.04 -19.21
N ALA A 561 -47.45 0.09 -20.50
CA ALA A 561 -48.24 1.18 -21.06
C ALA A 561 -49.77 0.99 -20.91
N GLY A 562 -50.24 0.02 -20.12
CA GLY A 562 -51.60 0.05 -19.55
C GLY A 562 -52.60 -0.99 -20.08
N THR A 563 -52.17 -2.18 -20.51
CA THR A 563 -53.12 -3.26 -20.88
C THR A 563 -53.50 -4.13 -19.66
N PRO A 564 -54.79 -4.48 -19.47
CA PRO A 564 -55.23 -5.35 -18.39
C PRO A 564 -54.78 -6.80 -18.62
N TRP A 565 -54.50 -7.51 -17.52
CA TRP A 565 -54.02 -8.89 -17.53
C TRP A 565 -55.09 -9.86 -18.06
N ASP A 566 -54.81 -10.53 -19.18
CA ASP A 566 -55.58 -11.70 -19.65
C ASP A 566 -54.91 -12.99 -19.15
N ALA A 567 -55.71 -13.94 -18.63
CA ALA A 567 -55.27 -15.22 -18.07
C ALA A 567 -54.42 -16.05 -19.05
N LYS A 568 -54.67 -15.93 -20.37
CA LYS A 568 -53.86 -16.61 -21.40
C LYS A 568 -52.44 -16.06 -21.55
N ALA A 569 -52.24 -14.76 -21.31
CA ALA A 569 -50.91 -14.17 -21.33
C ALA A 569 -50.08 -14.60 -20.09
N LEU A 570 -50.77 -14.80 -18.96
CA LEU A 570 -50.21 -15.33 -17.72
C LEU A 570 -49.77 -16.80 -17.86
N GLU A 571 -50.60 -17.64 -18.49
CA GLU A 571 -50.24 -19.04 -18.78
C GLU A 571 -49.07 -19.16 -19.78
N ALA A 572 -49.04 -18.34 -20.84
CA ALA A 572 -47.94 -18.33 -21.82
C ALA A 572 -46.60 -17.83 -21.20
N ALA A 573 -46.68 -16.88 -20.27
CA ALA A 573 -45.53 -16.43 -19.49
C ALA A 573 -45.06 -17.50 -18.49
N ALA A 574 -45.98 -18.17 -17.79
CA ALA A 574 -45.67 -19.20 -16.79
C ALA A 574 -45.09 -20.49 -17.40
N GLY A 575 -45.61 -20.92 -18.55
CA GLY A 575 -45.18 -22.14 -19.26
C GLY A 575 -43.87 -22.04 -20.03
N SER A 576 -43.29 -20.83 -20.20
CA SER A 576 -42.07 -20.60 -21.02
C SER A 576 -40.81 -20.30 -20.20
N ILE A 577 -40.83 -20.60 -18.90
CA ILE A 577 -39.72 -20.38 -17.97
C ILE A 577 -39.24 -21.75 -17.48
N ASP A 578 -38.24 -22.32 -18.16
CA ASP A 578 -37.47 -23.46 -17.68
C ASP A 578 -36.12 -22.94 -17.11
N PRO A 579 -36.02 -22.71 -15.79
CA PRO A 579 -34.83 -22.10 -15.19
C PRO A 579 -33.62 -23.02 -15.20
N LEU A 580 -33.80 -24.34 -15.34
CA LEU A 580 -32.71 -25.30 -15.38
C LEU A 580 -31.92 -25.23 -16.69
N MET A 581 -32.59 -25.01 -17.82
CA MET A 581 -31.93 -24.81 -19.13
C MET A 581 -31.16 -23.50 -19.24
N THR A 582 -31.37 -22.53 -18.34
CA THR A 582 -30.61 -21.26 -18.37
C THR A 582 -29.42 -21.30 -17.41
N ALA A 583 -29.54 -22.01 -16.28
CA ALA A 583 -28.43 -22.23 -15.35
C ALA A 583 -27.43 -23.28 -15.87
N SER A 584 -27.87 -24.27 -16.65
CA SER A 584 -26.98 -25.22 -17.33
C SER A 584 -26.26 -24.63 -18.56
N VAL A 585 -26.68 -23.45 -19.04
CA VAL A 585 -26.17 -22.79 -20.27
C VAL A 585 -25.28 -21.58 -19.95
N LEU A 586 -25.07 -21.23 -18.67
CA LEU A 586 -24.15 -20.16 -18.28
C LEU A 586 -22.73 -20.71 -18.08
N GLU A 587 -21.85 -20.30 -19.00
CA GLU A 587 -20.39 -20.39 -19.06
C GLU A 587 -19.70 -21.59 -18.36
N PRO A 588 -18.98 -22.46 -19.13
CA PRO A 588 -18.22 -23.60 -18.60
C PRO A 588 -17.07 -23.25 -17.63
N SER A 589 -16.84 -21.99 -17.27
CA SER A 589 -15.57 -21.56 -16.68
C SER A 589 -15.36 -21.95 -15.21
N GLY A 590 -16.33 -22.55 -14.52
CA GLY A 590 -16.17 -23.16 -13.19
C GLY A 590 -15.77 -22.20 -12.04
N PHE A 591 -15.44 -20.94 -12.34
CA PHE A 591 -14.90 -19.96 -11.39
C PHE A 591 -15.80 -18.76 -11.14
N SER A 592 -17.06 -18.78 -11.59
CA SER A 592 -18.05 -17.81 -11.12
C SER A 592 -19.31 -18.47 -10.58
N ILE A 593 -19.14 -19.25 -9.50
CA ILE A 593 -20.25 -19.55 -8.57
C ILE A 593 -21.10 -18.28 -8.33
N PRO A 594 -20.51 -17.07 -8.15
CA PRO A 594 -21.26 -15.81 -8.12
C PRO A 594 -22.20 -15.55 -9.31
N ARG A 595 -21.85 -15.86 -10.57
CA ARG A 595 -22.72 -15.62 -11.73
C ARG A 595 -23.85 -16.65 -11.81
N ALA A 596 -23.55 -17.93 -11.56
CA ALA A 596 -24.56 -18.98 -11.51
C ALA A 596 -25.57 -18.70 -10.38
N LEU A 597 -25.08 -18.26 -9.22
CA LEU A 597 -25.91 -17.81 -8.12
C LEU A 597 -26.69 -16.55 -8.48
N THR A 598 -26.08 -15.55 -9.12
CA THR A 598 -26.81 -14.33 -9.53
C THR A 598 -27.92 -14.65 -10.51
N ALA A 599 -27.72 -15.55 -11.47
CA ALA A 599 -28.75 -15.97 -12.41
C ALA A 599 -29.88 -16.77 -11.75
N LEU A 600 -29.52 -17.64 -10.80
CA LEU A 600 -30.47 -18.43 -10.02
C LEU A 600 -31.28 -17.55 -9.05
N GLU A 601 -30.61 -16.60 -8.39
CA GLU A 601 -31.21 -15.56 -7.55
C GLU A 601 -32.12 -14.65 -8.37
N ASP A 602 -31.67 -14.15 -9.52
CA ASP A 602 -32.46 -13.29 -10.40
C ASP A 602 -33.70 -14.00 -10.95
N SER A 603 -33.59 -15.29 -11.27
CA SER A 603 -34.72 -16.10 -11.72
C SER A 603 -35.75 -16.26 -10.62
N VAL A 604 -35.34 -16.63 -9.40
CA VAL A 604 -36.25 -16.83 -8.28
C VAL A 604 -36.81 -15.51 -7.75
N PHE A 605 -36.00 -14.45 -7.69
CA PHE A 605 -36.42 -13.12 -7.25
C PHE A 605 -37.41 -12.49 -8.22
N ARG A 606 -37.16 -12.55 -9.55
CA ARG A 606 -38.13 -12.08 -10.54
C ARG A 606 -39.47 -12.81 -10.43
N ASN A 607 -39.43 -14.11 -10.17
CA ASN A 607 -40.64 -14.92 -9.96
C ASN A 607 -41.36 -14.60 -8.64
N ALA A 608 -40.62 -14.34 -7.56
CA ALA A 608 -41.19 -13.91 -6.27
C ALA A 608 -41.80 -12.51 -6.33
N VAL A 609 -41.17 -11.58 -7.07
CA VAL A 609 -41.73 -10.24 -7.35
C VAL A 609 -43.00 -10.35 -8.19
N LEU A 610 -43.02 -11.22 -9.20
CA LEU A 610 -44.23 -11.47 -10.00
C LEU A 610 -45.39 -11.96 -9.14
N LEU A 611 -45.15 -12.93 -8.24
CA LEU A 611 -46.15 -13.42 -7.28
C LEU A 611 -46.66 -12.34 -6.32
N ASN A 612 -45.78 -11.44 -5.87
CA ASN A 612 -46.15 -10.33 -4.98
C ASN A 612 -46.80 -9.15 -5.72
N SER A 613 -46.67 -9.09 -7.05
CA SER A 613 -47.18 -8.00 -7.89
C SER A 613 -48.55 -8.28 -8.51
N VAL A 614 -49.10 -9.50 -8.33
CA VAL A 614 -50.48 -9.79 -8.75
C VAL A 614 -51.43 -8.88 -7.96
N PRO A 615 -52.21 -8.00 -8.61
CA PRO A 615 -53.09 -7.06 -7.93
C PRO A 615 -54.07 -7.81 -7.03
N GLY A 616 -54.21 -7.35 -5.77
CA GLY A 616 -55.05 -7.99 -4.76
C GLY A 616 -56.49 -8.17 -5.25
N GLY A 617 -56.83 -9.39 -5.66
CA GLY A 617 -58.11 -9.74 -6.26
C GLY A 617 -58.04 -10.87 -7.29
N MET A 618 -56.87 -11.13 -7.89
CA MET A 618 -56.65 -12.30 -8.75
C MET A 618 -55.88 -13.38 -8.00
N THR A 619 -56.49 -14.55 -7.85
CA THR A 619 -55.83 -15.75 -7.34
C THR A 619 -54.87 -16.28 -8.41
N ALA A 620 -53.65 -16.63 -8.04
CA ALA A 620 -52.72 -17.20 -9.01
C ALA A 620 -53.25 -18.58 -9.45
N PRO A 621 -53.16 -18.95 -10.74
CA PRO A 621 -53.58 -20.28 -11.15
C PRO A 621 -52.80 -21.35 -10.38
N ARG A 622 -53.47 -22.33 -9.78
CA ARG A 622 -52.86 -23.45 -9.04
C ARG A 622 -51.66 -24.11 -9.75
N PRO A 623 -51.67 -24.32 -11.09
CA PRO A 623 -50.50 -24.85 -11.81
C PRO A 623 -49.25 -23.97 -11.69
N MET A 624 -49.43 -22.65 -11.58
CA MET A 624 -48.35 -21.69 -11.41
C MET A 624 -47.72 -21.82 -10.02
N LEU A 625 -48.54 -21.97 -8.97
CA LEU A 625 -48.09 -22.17 -7.59
C LEU A 625 -47.27 -23.46 -7.41
N ASN A 626 -47.72 -24.57 -8.01
CA ASN A 626 -46.98 -25.83 -8.01
C ASN A 626 -45.65 -25.71 -8.76
N GLY A 627 -45.67 -25.02 -9.91
CA GLY A 627 -44.46 -24.70 -10.67
C GLY A 627 -43.46 -23.90 -9.86
N HIS A 628 -43.90 -22.99 -8.99
CA HIS A 628 -43.02 -22.22 -8.12
C HIS A 628 -42.35 -23.05 -7.03
N LEU A 629 -43.08 -23.94 -6.35
CA LEU A 629 -42.49 -24.84 -5.36
C LEU A 629 -41.40 -25.71 -5.99
N HIS A 630 -41.69 -26.30 -7.17
CA HIS A 630 -40.73 -27.15 -7.87
C HIS A 630 -39.50 -26.38 -8.35
N ARG A 631 -39.65 -25.12 -8.73
CA ARG A 631 -38.51 -24.23 -9.07
C ARG A 631 -37.67 -23.86 -7.87
N ILE A 632 -38.30 -23.51 -6.73
CA ILE A 632 -37.59 -23.22 -5.48
C ILE A 632 -36.86 -24.48 -4.99
N SER A 633 -37.50 -25.65 -5.12
CA SER A 633 -36.92 -26.96 -4.83
C SER A 633 -35.64 -27.22 -5.63
N ASN A 634 -35.73 -27.10 -6.95
CA ASN A 634 -34.59 -27.30 -7.86
C ASN A 634 -33.49 -26.26 -7.62
N ALA A 635 -33.86 -25.01 -7.31
CA ALA A 635 -32.92 -23.95 -6.97
C ALA A 635 -32.18 -24.24 -5.66
N LEU A 636 -32.88 -24.69 -4.61
CA LEU A 636 -32.29 -25.11 -3.34
C LEU A 636 -31.37 -26.32 -3.53
N ALA A 637 -31.77 -27.28 -4.36
CA ALA A 637 -30.95 -28.42 -4.72
C ALA A 637 -29.64 -27.98 -5.40
N GLY A 638 -29.72 -27.08 -6.38
CA GLY A 638 -28.56 -26.52 -7.07
C GLY A 638 -27.65 -25.72 -6.15
N VAL A 639 -28.20 -24.89 -5.26
CA VAL A 639 -27.40 -24.14 -4.26
C VAL A 639 -26.67 -25.10 -3.33
N HIS A 640 -27.30 -26.17 -2.85
CA HIS A 640 -26.63 -27.16 -2.00
C HIS A 640 -25.51 -27.92 -2.73
N ASP A 641 -25.70 -28.25 -4.00
CA ASP A 641 -24.63 -28.86 -4.80
C ASP A 641 -23.47 -27.87 -5.01
N LEU A 642 -23.78 -26.57 -5.22
CA LEU A 642 -22.77 -25.51 -5.27
C LEU A 642 -22.06 -25.27 -3.93
N GLN A 643 -22.74 -25.43 -2.79
CA GLN A 643 -22.11 -25.37 -1.46
C GLN A 643 -21.06 -26.48 -1.29
N ARG A 644 -21.39 -27.71 -1.71
CA ARG A 644 -20.45 -28.86 -1.69
C ARG A 644 -19.26 -28.68 -2.64
N GLN A 645 -19.43 -27.84 -3.65
CA GLN A 645 -18.44 -27.52 -4.67
C GLN A 645 -17.68 -26.21 -4.39
N ALA A 646 -18.10 -25.43 -3.40
CA ALA A 646 -17.45 -24.17 -3.06
C ALA A 646 -15.96 -24.41 -2.74
N SER A 647 -15.08 -23.72 -3.46
CA SER A 647 -13.63 -23.81 -3.29
C SER A 647 -13.05 -22.64 -2.49
N SER A 648 -13.90 -21.64 -2.21
CA SER A 648 -13.55 -20.44 -1.46
C SER A 648 -14.65 -20.07 -0.46
N TRP A 649 -14.26 -19.33 0.57
CA TRP A 649 -15.18 -18.79 1.56
C TRP A 649 -16.19 -17.81 0.95
N SER A 650 -15.76 -17.02 -0.05
CA SER A 650 -16.67 -16.11 -0.77
C SER A 650 -17.73 -16.86 -1.57
N ASP A 651 -17.38 -18.00 -2.17
CA ASP A 651 -18.33 -18.83 -2.90
C ASP A 651 -19.32 -19.46 -1.93
N LEU A 652 -18.82 -20.03 -0.83
CA LEU A 652 -19.65 -20.61 0.22
C LEU A 652 -20.61 -19.56 0.83
N ALA A 653 -20.12 -18.36 1.15
CA ALA A 653 -20.97 -17.24 1.59
C ALA A 653 -22.04 -16.90 0.56
N SER A 654 -21.67 -16.87 -0.72
CA SER A 654 -22.62 -16.53 -1.77
C SER A 654 -23.69 -17.62 -1.90
N CYS A 655 -23.31 -18.89 -1.83
CA CYS A 655 -24.26 -20.00 -1.82
C CYS A 655 -25.20 -19.95 -0.61
N LEU A 656 -24.67 -19.70 0.58
CA LEU A 656 -25.43 -19.56 1.82
C LEU A 656 -26.35 -18.34 1.83
N ARG A 657 -25.92 -17.21 1.24
CA ARG A 657 -26.79 -16.04 1.01
C ARG A 657 -27.92 -16.39 0.06
N ALA A 658 -27.63 -17.09 -1.02
CA ALA A 658 -28.64 -17.55 -1.97
C ALA A 658 -29.63 -18.52 -1.31
N GLU A 659 -29.17 -19.50 -0.53
CA GLU A 659 -30.02 -20.40 0.26
C GLU A 659 -30.93 -19.59 1.19
N GLY A 660 -30.37 -18.64 1.94
CA GLY A 660 -31.14 -17.77 2.81
C GLY A 660 -32.23 -16.96 2.09
N ARG A 661 -32.00 -16.55 0.84
CA ARG A 661 -33.01 -15.88 0.00
C ARG A 661 -34.06 -16.86 -0.54
N LEU A 662 -33.66 -18.06 -0.96
CA LEU A 662 -34.57 -19.10 -1.42
C LEU A 662 -35.50 -19.58 -0.30
N LEU A 663 -34.98 -19.72 0.93
CA LEU A 663 -35.79 -20.02 2.12
C LEU A 663 -36.79 -18.90 2.43
N ALA A 664 -36.38 -17.63 2.28
CA ALA A 664 -37.31 -16.50 2.43
C ALA A 664 -38.41 -16.50 1.35
N ALA A 665 -38.07 -16.85 0.10
CA ALA A 665 -39.04 -17.00 -0.98
C ALA A 665 -39.99 -18.18 -0.75
N LEU A 666 -39.49 -19.32 -0.26
CA LEU A 666 -40.30 -20.48 0.11
C LEU A 666 -41.29 -20.13 1.23
N ARG A 667 -40.84 -19.38 2.24
CA ARG A 667 -41.71 -18.87 3.31
C ARG A 667 -42.80 -17.95 2.78
N ALA A 668 -42.48 -17.05 1.85
CA ALA A 668 -43.46 -16.15 1.25
C ALA A 668 -44.48 -16.90 0.39
N TRP A 669 -44.04 -17.90 -0.37
CA TRP A 669 -44.90 -18.81 -1.14
C TRP A 669 -45.87 -19.56 -0.21
N ALA A 670 -45.37 -20.13 0.89
CA ALA A 670 -46.20 -20.88 1.83
C ALA A 670 -47.24 -20.03 2.58
N ALA A 671 -47.04 -18.72 2.69
CA ALA A 671 -47.98 -17.81 3.34
C ALA A 671 -49.17 -17.42 2.45
N GLN A 672 -49.21 -17.86 1.18
CA GLN A 672 -50.32 -17.58 0.28
C GLN A 672 -51.58 -18.37 0.69
N PRO A 673 -52.78 -17.76 0.63
CA PRO A 673 -54.01 -18.39 1.11
C PRO A 673 -54.48 -19.59 0.25
N GLU A 674 -53.94 -19.73 -0.95
CA GLU A 674 -54.31 -20.74 -1.95
C GLU A 674 -53.50 -22.04 -1.86
N GLN A 675 -52.60 -22.15 -0.87
CA GLN A 675 -51.77 -23.33 -0.71
C GLN A 675 -52.60 -24.54 -0.23
N ASP A 676 -52.25 -25.70 -0.77
CA ASP A 676 -52.82 -27.01 -0.42
C ASP A 676 -51.95 -27.66 0.67
N GLU A 677 -52.58 -28.41 1.58
CA GLU A 677 -51.90 -29.24 2.57
C GLU A 677 -50.82 -30.12 1.93
N ALA A 678 -51.11 -30.79 0.81
CA ALA A 678 -50.16 -31.68 0.14
C ALA A 678 -48.90 -30.95 -0.35
N LEU A 679 -49.02 -29.70 -0.78
CA LEU A 679 -47.89 -28.88 -1.23
C LEU A 679 -47.07 -28.35 -0.05
N LEU A 680 -47.73 -28.02 1.06
CA LEU A 680 -47.04 -27.64 2.29
C LEU A 680 -46.31 -28.84 2.90
N ASP A 681 -46.88 -30.03 2.81
CA ASP A 681 -46.20 -31.28 3.20
C ASP A 681 -45.03 -31.61 2.28
N GLU A 682 -45.15 -31.39 0.96
CA GLU A 682 -44.01 -31.49 0.04
C GLU A 682 -42.91 -30.47 0.38
N ALA A 683 -43.28 -29.23 0.72
CA ALA A 683 -42.34 -28.19 1.11
C ALA A 683 -41.66 -28.48 2.47
N LEU A 684 -42.41 -29.02 3.44
CA LEU A 684 -41.87 -29.50 4.71
C LEU A 684 -40.94 -30.69 4.49
N ALA A 685 -41.33 -31.65 3.67
CA ALA A 685 -40.52 -32.79 3.26
C ALA A 685 -39.29 -32.35 2.46
N LEU A 686 -39.32 -31.22 1.76
CA LEU A 686 -38.15 -30.67 1.10
C LEU A 686 -37.13 -30.10 2.08
N ILE A 687 -37.61 -29.36 3.09
CA ILE A 687 -36.75 -28.81 4.13
C ILE A 687 -36.22 -29.93 5.05
N ALA A 688 -37.07 -30.92 5.36
CA ALA A 688 -36.80 -32.03 6.27
C ALA A 688 -36.09 -33.24 5.61
N GLY A 689 -36.47 -33.61 4.40
CA GLY A 689 -36.04 -34.81 3.65
C GLY A 689 -34.62 -34.77 3.09
N ARG A 690 -33.86 -33.71 3.39
CA ARG A 690 -32.40 -33.70 3.27
C ARG A 690 -31.67 -33.75 4.60
N VAL A 691 -32.42 -33.93 5.69
CA VAL A 691 -31.92 -34.17 7.04
C VAL A 691 -32.74 -35.33 7.62
N SER A 692 -32.54 -36.54 7.09
CA SER A 692 -33.08 -37.73 7.73
C SER A 692 -32.64 -37.71 9.21
N PRO A 693 -33.53 -37.81 10.20
CA PRO A 693 -33.15 -37.76 11.61
C PRO A 693 -32.14 -38.84 12.00
N SER A 694 -32.10 -39.95 11.26
CA SER A 694 -31.10 -41.03 11.39
C SER A 694 -29.79 -40.77 10.66
N ASP A 695 -29.77 -39.84 9.69
CA ASP A 695 -28.56 -39.34 9.01
C ASP A 695 -28.11 -37.98 9.59
N ARG A 696 -28.67 -37.56 10.73
CA ARG A 696 -28.04 -36.55 11.58
C ARG A 696 -26.96 -37.29 12.38
N PRO A 697 -25.67 -37.24 12.00
CA PRO A 697 -24.65 -37.47 13.00
C PRO A 697 -24.91 -36.47 14.13
N ALA A 698 -24.74 -36.92 15.37
CA ALA A 698 -24.79 -36.05 16.53
C ALA A 698 -23.67 -35.00 16.39
N GLY A 699 -23.98 -33.88 15.73
CA GLY A 699 -23.02 -32.83 15.37
C GLY A 699 -23.17 -32.36 13.92
N LEU A 700 -24.23 -31.63 13.57
CA LEU A 700 -24.28 -30.87 12.30
C LEU A 700 -23.10 -29.88 12.20
N THR A 701 -22.61 -29.42 13.35
CA THR A 701 -21.36 -28.66 13.50
C THR A 701 -20.13 -29.45 13.03
N ASP A 702 -20.13 -30.77 13.20
CA ASP A 702 -18.98 -31.63 12.90
C ASP A 702 -18.90 -31.93 11.40
N ASP A 703 -20.03 -32.18 10.72
CA ASP A 703 -20.07 -32.34 9.26
C ASP A 703 -19.73 -31.04 8.51
N LEU A 704 -20.15 -29.91 9.06
CA LEU A 704 -19.81 -28.59 8.51
C LEU A 704 -18.36 -28.22 8.80
N ALA A 705 -17.83 -28.54 9.98
CA ALA A 705 -16.42 -28.40 10.27
C ALA A 705 -15.58 -29.33 9.37
N LEU A 706 -16.05 -30.56 9.12
CA LEU A 706 -15.43 -31.49 8.18
C LEU A 706 -15.45 -30.93 6.76
N SER A 707 -16.57 -30.35 6.31
CA SER A 707 -16.71 -29.73 4.99
C SER A 707 -15.81 -28.50 4.82
N ALA A 708 -15.72 -27.64 5.85
CA ALA A 708 -14.80 -26.51 5.89
C ALA A 708 -13.33 -26.97 5.85
N ARG A 709 -13.00 -28.01 6.63
CA ARG A 709 -11.66 -28.61 6.66
C ARG A 709 -11.27 -29.19 5.29
N GLU A 710 -12.17 -29.91 4.63
CA GLU A 710 -11.95 -30.43 3.28
C GLU A 710 -11.86 -29.33 2.22
N MET A 711 -12.64 -28.25 2.34
CA MET A 711 -12.54 -27.09 1.46
C MET A 711 -11.17 -26.41 1.60
N LEU A 712 -10.68 -26.21 2.83
CA LEU A 712 -9.35 -25.65 3.10
C LEU A 712 -8.23 -26.52 2.50
N LYS A 713 -8.32 -27.84 2.65
CA LYS A 713 -7.37 -28.78 2.02
C LYS A 713 -7.40 -28.70 0.48
N ARG A 714 -8.58 -28.60 -0.14
CA ARG A 714 -8.72 -28.44 -1.60
C ARG A 714 -8.13 -27.12 -2.08
N ARG A 715 -8.44 -26.02 -1.40
CA ARG A 715 -7.88 -24.69 -1.68
C ARG A 715 -6.35 -24.71 -1.58
N TYR A 716 -5.81 -25.35 -0.55
CA TYR A 716 -4.37 -25.54 -0.39
C TYR A 716 -3.74 -26.28 -1.58
N VAL A 717 -4.31 -27.42 -1.99
CA VAL A 717 -3.81 -28.19 -3.14
C VAL A 717 -3.80 -27.36 -4.42
N ILE A 718 -4.86 -26.60 -4.68
CA ILE A 718 -4.97 -25.71 -5.85
C ILE A 718 -3.87 -24.65 -5.81
N LEU A 719 -3.77 -23.90 -4.70
CA LEU A 719 -2.78 -22.82 -4.54
C LEU A 719 -1.34 -23.34 -4.58
N ARG A 720 -1.07 -24.52 -4.00
CA ARG A 720 0.23 -25.19 -4.06
C ARG A 720 0.57 -25.60 -5.49
N GLY A 721 -0.39 -26.16 -6.23
CA GLY A 721 -0.22 -26.52 -7.64
C GLY A 721 0.11 -25.30 -8.51
N PHE A 722 -0.52 -24.15 -8.24
CA PHE A 722 -0.15 -22.88 -8.88
C PHE A 722 1.28 -22.44 -8.59
N CYS A 723 1.70 -22.51 -7.32
CA CYS A 723 3.01 -22.03 -6.89
C CYS A 723 4.16 -22.93 -7.36
N THR A 724 3.97 -24.26 -7.30
CA THR A 724 4.99 -25.24 -7.67
C THR A 724 5.05 -25.48 -9.18
N GLY A 725 3.94 -25.28 -9.88
CA GLY A 725 3.75 -25.80 -11.24
C GLY A 725 3.63 -27.32 -11.28
N GLU A 726 3.63 -27.99 -10.13
CA GLU A 726 3.45 -29.43 -9.99
C GLU A 726 1.95 -29.74 -9.96
N GLY A 727 1.41 -30.26 -11.07
CA GLY A 727 0.10 -30.87 -11.13
C GLY A 727 -0.70 -30.50 -12.37
N ARG A 728 -1.36 -31.50 -12.96
CA ARG A 728 -2.35 -31.34 -14.04
C ARG A 728 -3.41 -30.29 -13.69
N ILE A 729 -3.77 -30.14 -12.42
CA ILE A 729 -4.73 -29.14 -11.91
C ILE A 729 -4.18 -27.71 -12.10
N GLY A 730 -2.90 -27.46 -11.77
CA GLY A 730 -2.26 -26.17 -12.00
C GLY A 730 -2.14 -25.84 -13.49
N GLU A 731 -1.83 -26.84 -14.32
CA GLU A 731 -1.79 -26.68 -15.78
C GLU A 731 -3.18 -26.41 -16.38
N ALA A 732 -4.21 -27.13 -15.92
CA ALA A 732 -5.58 -27.00 -16.37
C ALA A 732 -6.14 -25.60 -16.06
N ILE A 733 -6.04 -25.15 -14.80
CA ILE A 733 -6.54 -23.84 -14.40
C ILE A 733 -5.78 -22.71 -15.12
N VAL A 734 -4.47 -22.86 -15.29
CA VAL A 734 -3.67 -21.91 -16.06
C VAL A 734 -4.05 -21.88 -17.54
N SER A 735 -4.25 -23.04 -18.16
CA SER A 735 -4.65 -23.13 -19.56
C SER A 735 -6.02 -22.50 -19.81
N GLN A 736 -6.90 -22.56 -18.81
CA GLN A 736 -8.22 -21.96 -18.83
C GLN A 736 -8.17 -20.43 -18.65
N ARG A 737 -7.38 -19.92 -17.69
CA ARG A 737 -7.18 -18.46 -17.54
C ARG A 737 -6.54 -17.81 -18.77
N LYS A 738 -5.72 -18.57 -19.50
CA LYS A 738 -5.14 -18.16 -20.79
C LYS A 738 -6.21 -18.05 -21.89
N ALA A 739 -7.26 -18.89 -21.85
CA ALA A 739 -8.41 -18.78 -22.74
C ALA A 739 -9.28 -17.55 -22.42
N ASP A 740 -9.36 -17.15 -21.15
CA ASP A 740 -10.17 -16.01 -20.68
C ASP A 740 -9.47 -14.64 -20.85
N GLY A 741 -8.29 -14.57 -21.48
CA GLY A 741 -7.57 -13.32 -21.70
C GLY A 741 -7.03 -12.64 -20.43
N GLY A 742 -7.05 -13.32 -19.28
CA GLY A 742 -6.50 -12.80 -18.04
C GLY A 742 -4.97 -12.70 -18.09
N PRO A 743 -4.35 -11.66 -17.49
CA PRO A 743 -2.89 -11.55 -17.45
C PRO A 743 -2.28 -12.83 -16.84
N GLU A 744 -1.32 -13.41 -17.55
CA GLU A 744 -0.82 -14.77 -17.34
C GLU A 744 -0.25 -14.99 -15.92
N ALA A 745 -1.03 -15.57 -15.01
CA ALA A 745 -0.55 -16.00 -13.70
C ALA A 745 0.65 -16.97 -13.82
N ARG A 746 0.70 -17.80 -14.87
CA ARG A 746 1.83 -18.73 -15.13
C ARG A 746 3.13 -18.02 -15.48
N TRP A 747 3.06 -16.99 -16.31
CA TRP A 747 4.22 -16.15 -16.64
C TRP A 747 4.76 -15.47 -15.39
N PHE A 748 3.86 -15.11 -14.48
CA PHE A 748 4.20 -14.46 -13.24
C PHE A 748 4.92 -15.39 -12.24
N TYR A 749 4.32 -16.53 -11.89
CA TYR A 749 4.90 -17.48 -10.93
C TYR A 749 6.14 -18.22 -11.46
N SER A 750 6.27 -18.41 -12.78
CA SER A 750 7.49 -18.94 -13.38
C SER A 750 8.68 -17.99 -13.32
N ARG A 751 8.46 -16.68 -13.11
CA ARG A 751 9.50 -15.65 -12.97
C ARG A 751 9.85 -15.30 -11.52
N LEU A 752 9.10 -15.79 -10.54
CA LEU A 752 9.50 -15.64 -9.14
C LEU A 752 10.81 -16.38 -8.89
N ALA A 753 11.71 -15.75 -8.15
CA ALA A 753 12.92 -16.40 -7.67
C ALA A 753 12.55 -17.63 -6.82
N ALA A 754 13.37 -18.69 -6.87
CA ALA A 754 13.11 -19.94 -6.17
C ALA A 754 12.82 -19.73 -4.67
N ALA A 755 13.60 -18.87 -4.01
CA ALA A 755 13.41 -18.51 -2.60
C ALA A 755 12.06 -17.84 -2.32
N GLU A 756 11.55 -17.01 -3.24
CA GLU A 756 10.25 -16.35 -3.07
C GLU A 756 9.09 -17.32 -3.28
N ARG A 757 9.24 -18.26 -4.23
CA ARG A 757 8.28 -19.35 -4.43
C ARG A 757 8.19 -20.24 -3.19
N GLU A 758 9.34 -20.62 -2.65
CA GLU A 758 9.43 -21.42 -1.43
C GLU A 758 8.83 -20.68 -0.23
N ARG A 759 9.14 -19.40 -0.06
CA ARG A 759 8.49 -18.54 0.94
C ARG A 759 6.97 -18.53 0.80
N VAL A 760 6.42 -18.31 -0.39
CA VAL A 760 4.97 -18.34 -0.63
C VAL A 760 4.37 -19.70 -0.25
N LEU A 761 5.06 -20.80 -0.56
CA LEU A 761 4.63 -22.13 -0.16
C LEU A 761 4.62 -22.33 1.35
N ARG A 762 5.68 -21.90 2.04
CA ARG A 762 5.73 -21.96 3.51
C ARG A 762 4.66 -21.08 4.15
N LEU A 763 4.39 -19.90 3.58
CA LEU A 763 3.26 -19.06 4.02
C LEU A 763 1.93 -19.80 3.82
N LEU A 764 1.72 -20.38 2.65
CA LEU A 764 0.52 -21.15 2.35
C LEU A 764 0.34 -22.35 3.31
N ASN A 765 1.43 -23.07 3.62
CA ASN A 765 1.43 -24.20 4.56
C ASN A 765 1.04 -23.75 5.96
N TRP A 766 1.66 -22.70 6.46
CA TRP A 766 1.37 -22.15 7.78
C TRP A 766 -0.07 -21.65 7.89
N ALA A 767 -0.55 -20.88 6.91
CA ALA A 767 -1.92 -20.39 6.89
C ALA A 767 -2.93 -21.55 6.90
N THR A 768 -2.63 -22.62 6.18
CA THR A 768 -3.47 -23.81 6.16
C THR A 768 -3.43 -24.55 7.50
N LEU A 769 -2.27 -24.65 8.15
CA LEU A 769 -2.13 -25.30 9.45
C LEU A 769 -2.94 -24.57 10.54
N GLN A 770 -2.94 -23.24 10.54
CA GLN A 770 -3.75 -22.40 11.43
C GLN A 770 -5.25 -22.67 11.26
N GLU A 771 -5.72 -22.62 10.02
CA GLU A 771 -7.13 -22.80 9.68
C GLU A 771 -7.64 -24.22 10.00
N LEU A 772 -6.77 -25.23 9.87
CA LEU A 772 -7.09 -26.61 10.20
C LEU A 772 -7.07 -26.90 11.71
N ARG A 773 -6.70 -25.93 12.56
CA ARG A 773 -6.58 -26.06 14.03
C ARG A 773 -5.81 -27.31 14.46
N MET A 774 -4.79 -27.70 13.70
CA MET A 774 -4.07 -28.93 14.02
C MET A 774 -3.16 -28.72 15.24
N PRO A 775 -3.07 -29.71 16.14
CA PRO A 775 -2.30 -29.57 17.36
C PRO A 775 -0.83 -29.28 17.02
N PHE A 776 -0.34 -28.12 17.47
CA PHE A 776 1.01 -27.61 17.21
C PHE A 776 2.15 -28.49 17.74
N ALA A 777 1.82 -29.54 18.50
CA ALA A 777 2.74 -30.60 18.88
C ALA A 777 3.40 -31.27 17.65
N SER A 778 2.90 -31.08 16.43
CA SER A 778 3.53 -31.55 15.21
C SER A 778 4.63 -30.63 14.64
N LEU A 779 4.95 -29.48 15.27
CA LEU A 779 6.03 -28.57 14.85
C LEU A 779 7.21 -28.66 15.84
N PRO A 780 8.29 -29.40 15.51
CA PRO A 780 9.41 -29.64 16.43
C PRO A 780 10.08 -28.35 16.95
N GLU A 781 10.14 -27.29 16.13
CA GLU A 781 10.76 -26.01 16.49
C GLU A 781 9.97 -25.20 17.54
N LEU A 782 8.66 -25.41 17.63
CA LEU A 782 7.80 -24.76 18.65
C LEU A 782 7.82 -25.53 19.97
N GLN A 783 8.00 -26.85 19.93
CA GLN A 783 8.23 -27.63 21.15
C GLN A 783 9.50 -27.15 21.89
N THR A 784 10.54 -26.76 21.15
CA THR A 784 11.78 -26.21 21.73
C THR A 784 11.66 -24.78 22.24
N ALA A 785 10.67 -24.00 21.77
CA ALA A 785 10.51 -22.59 22.14
C ALA A 785 9.78 -22.38 23.49
N GLY A 786 9.29 -23.46 24.11
CA GLY A 786 8.54 -23.42 25.37
C GLY A 786 7.13 -22.86 25.21
N ASN A 787 6.22 -23.27 26.09
CA ASN A 787 4.78 -22.95 26.09
C ASN A 787 4.43 -21.45 26.30
N ALA A 788 5.31 -20.49 25.97
CA ALA A 788 5.10 -19.07 26.20
C ALA A 788 4.12 -18.47 25.17
N PRO A 789 2.89 -18.09 25.55
CA PRO A 789 1.88 -17.54 24.64
C PRO A 789 2.34 -16.26 23.92
N ALA A 790 3.24 -15.49 24.53
CA ALA A 790 3.80 -14.27 23.92
C ALA A 790 4.64 -14.56 22.65
N THR A 791 5.24 -15.75 22.52
CA THR A 791 5.97 -16.11 21.28
C THR A 791 5.04 -16.35 20.10
N TRP A 792 3.77 -16.69 20.39
CA TRP A 792 2.76 -16.99 19.39
C TRP A 792 2.22 -15.72 18.72
N GLU A 793 1.79 -14.75 19.52
CA GLU A 793 1.28 -13.47 19.01
C GLU A 793 2.33 -12.75 18.17
N ASN A 794 3.58 -12.76 18.63
CA ASN A 794 4.70 -12.18 17.89
C ASN A 794 4.91 -12.89 16.53
N ARG A 795 4.84 -14.22 16.47
CA ARG A 795 4.95 -14.96 15.19
C ARG A 795 3.78 -14.71 14.26
N GLN A 796 2.56 -14.52 14.76
CA GLN A 796 1.41 -14.15 13.92
C GLN A 796 1.59 -12.75 13.32
N VAL A 797 2.07 -11.79 14.12
CA VAL A 797 2.39 -10.43 13.66
C VAL A 797 3.49 -10.46 12.60
N ASP A 798 4.55 -11.23 12.82
CA ASP A 798 5.64 -11.40 11.85
C ASP A 798 5.15 -12.06 10.56
N PHE A 799 4.26 -13.05 10.67
CA PHE A 799 3.69 -13.71 9.50
C PHE A 799 2.79 -12.78 8.68
N ALA A 800 1.90 -12.02 9.32
CA ALA A 800 1.08 -11.01 8.65
C ALA A 800 1.95 -9.95 7.97
N ARG A 801 3.05 -9.56 8.62
CA ARG A 801 4.08 -8.69 8.03
C ARG A 801 4.77 -9.35 6.84
N TYR A 802 5.15 -10.63 6.93
CA TYR A 802 5.77 -11.36 5.83
C TYR A 802 4.83 -11.54 4.63
N ALA A 803 3.54 -11.78 4.88
CA ALA A 803 2.51 -11.82 3.84
C ALA A 803 2.40 -10.46 3.14
N LYS A 804 2.29 -9.34 3.89
CA LYS A 804 2.27 -7.99 3.30
C LYS A 804 3.50 -7.65 2.47
N THR A 805 4.67 -8.13 2.86
CA THR A 805 5.95 -7.83 2.18
C THR A 805 6.28 -8.81 1.04
N THR A 806 5.50 -9.87 0.87
CA THR A 806 5.57 -10.83 -0.25
C THR A 806 4.78 -10.24 -1.41
N PRO A 807 5.45 -9.59 -2.37
CA PRO A 807 4.74 -8.94 -3.44
C PRO A 807 4.07 -10.05 -4.27
N LEU A 808 2.77 -9.91 -4.54
CA LEU A 808 1.99 -10.79 -5.41
C LEU A 808 1.52 -12.12 -4.78
N LEU A 809 1.31 -12.14 -3.45
CA LEU A 809 0.20 -12.94 -2.96
C LEU A 809 -1.06 -12.51 -3.74
N PRO A 810 -1.82 -13.45 -4.34
CA PRO A 810 -3.13 -13.17 -4.88
C PRO A 810 -3.89 -12.27 -3.89
N PRO A 811 -4.64 -11.24 -4.33
CA PRO A 811 -5.39 -10.41 -3.40
C PRO A 811 -6.26 -11.27 -2.47
N GLU A 812 -6.73 -12.43 -2.91
CA GLU A 812 -7.46 -13.40 -2.06
C GLU A 812 -6.62 -14.04 -0.94
N LEU A 813 -5.28 -14.02 -1.04
CA LEU A 813 -4.33 -14.43 0.01
C LEU A 813 -3.77 -13.22 0.79
N ALA A 814 -3.62 -12.06 0.16
CA ALA A 814 -3.21 -10.82 0.83
C ALA A 814 -4.33 -10.28 1.73
N ASP A 815 -5.58 -10.34 1.27
CA ASP A 815 -6.77 -10.08 2.07
C ASP A 815 -6.99 -11.22 3.07
N ALA A 816 -6.63 -12.47 2.75
CA ALA A 816 -6.62 -13.53 3.76
C ALA A 816 -5.56 -13.33 4.84
N ALA A 817 -4.52 -12.52 4.62
CA ALA A 817 -3.61 -12.09 5.69
C ALA A 817 -4.28 -11.09 6.66
N HIS A 818 -5.29 -10.35 6.18
CA HIS A 818 -6.21 -9.56 7.01
C HIS A 818 -7.35 -10.42 7.60
N ILE A 819 -7.61 -11.60 7.02
CA ILE A 819 -8.48 -12.66 7.53
C ILE A 819 -7.62 -13.76 8.18
N ILE A 820 -6.39 -13.48 8.63
CA ILE A 820 -5.75 -14.36 9.62
C ILE A 820 -6.67 -14.21 10.84
N PRO A 821 -7.39 -15.27 11.23
CA PRO A 821 -8.40 -15.16 12.26
C PRO A 821 -7.71 -14.71 13.54
N GLN A 822 -8.04 -13.51 14.04
CA GLN A 822 -7.91 -13.24 15.47
C GLN A 822 -8.99 -14.04 16.21
N GLY A 823 -9.01 -15.38 16.10
CA GLY A 823 -10.07 -16.25 16.65
C GLY A 823 -11.48 -16.06 16.07
N ASP A 824 -11.80 -14.89 15.50
CA ASP A 824 -13.16 -14.38 15.30
C ASP A 824 -13.76 -14.67 13.93
N THR A 825 -12.97 -15.08 12.93
CA THR A 825 -13.55 -15.36 11.61
C THR A 825 -14.21 -16.73 11.58
N ILE A 826 -13.67 -17.74 12.25
CA ILE A 826 -14.37 -19.03 12.41
C ILE A 826 -15.66 -18.82 13.20
N SER A 827 -15.66 -17.98 14.24
CA SER A 827 -16.88 -17.67 14.99
C SER A 827 -17.86 -16.82 14.16
N ALA A 828 -17.39 -15.89 13.33
CA ALA A 828 -18.23 -15.12 12.40
C ALA A 828 -18.84 -16.02 11.30
N TRP A 829 -18.08 -16.98 10.77
CA TRP A 829 -18.56 -17.96 9.80
C TRP A 829 -19.49 -18.98 10.44
N GLN A 830 -19.18 -19.45 11.65
CA GLN A 830 -20.10 -20.25 12.45
C GLN A 830 -21.40 -19.49 12.67
N GLY A 831 -21.35 -18.21 13.07
CA GLY A 831 -22.53 -17.35 13.20
C GLY A 831 -23.31 -17.22 11.89
N PHE A 832 -22.62 -17.09 10.76
CA PHE A 832 -23.24 -17.02 9.44
C PHE A 832 -23.94 -18.34 9.05
N MET A 833 -23.28 -19.49 9.28
CA MET A 833 -23.83 -20.82 9.06
C MET A 833 -25.03 -21.11 9.98
N ILE A 834 -24.90 -20.81 11.27
CA ILE A 834 -25.98 -20.94 12.27
C ILE A 834 -27.15 -20.04 11.86
N GLY A 835 -26.88 -18.84 11.33
CA GLY A 835 -27.90 -17.96 10.77
C GLY A 835 -28.67 -18.54 9.58
N VAL A 836 -28.02 -19.26 8.67
CA VAL A 836 -28.72 -19.97 7.56
C VAL A 836 -29.53 -21.14 8.10
N GLN A 837 -28.98 -21.92 9.03
CA GLN A 837 -29.70 -23.02 9.67
C GLN A 837 -30.93 -22.51 10.45
N GLN A 838 -30.80 -21.37 11.14
CA GLN A 838 -31.90 -20.71 11.83
C GLN A 838 -33.00 -20.31 10.84
N ARG A 839 -32.65 -19.72 9.69
CA ARG A 839 -33.62 -19.40 8.63
C ARG A 839 -34.31 -20.64 8.08
N ARG A 840 -33.59 -21.75 7.96
CA ARG A 840 -34.15 -23.03 7.50
C ARG A 840 -35.16 -23.58 8.51
N ASN A 841 -34.78 -23.62 9.78
CA ASN A 841 -35.65 -24.08 10.87
C ASN A 841 -36.88 -23.18 11.00
N LEU A 842 -36.69 -21.85 10.95
CA LEU A 842 -37.79 -20.88 10.98
C LEU A 842 -38.73 -21.02 9.78
N THR A 843 -38.20 -21.30 8.58
CA THR A 843 -39.01 -21.53 7.38
C THR A 843 -39.86 -22.80 7.55
N ALA A 844 -39.30 -23.88 8.10
CA ALA A 844 -40.07 -25.09 8.42
C ALA A 844 -41.19 -24.82 9.42
N VAL A 845 -40.91 -24.10 10.51
CA VAL A 845 -41.93 -23.72 11.51
C VAL A 845 -43.02 -22.86 10.86
N ALA A 846 -42.65 -21.93 9.98
CA ALA A 846 -43.62 -21.08 9.29
C ALA A 846 -44.55 -21.88 8.36
N ILE A 847 -44.02 -22.85 7.61
CA ILE A 847 -44.82 -23.73 6.74
C ILE A 847 -45.75 -24.61 7.59
N ALA A 848 -45.26 -25.17 8.70
CA ALA A 848 -46.05 -25.98 9.61
C ALA A 848 -47.23 -25.18 10.23
N LEU A 849 -46.99 -23.91 10.58
CA LEU A 849 -48.03 -23.00 11.08
C LEU A 849 -49.11 -22.71 10.02
N GLN A 850 -48.73 -22.53 8.75
CA GLN A 850 -49.70 -22.34 7.66
C GLN A 850 -50.49 -23.62 7.37
N ARG A 851 -49.83 -24.79 7.42
CA ARG A 851 -50.49 -26.08 7.29
C ARG A 851 -51.55 -26.27 8.37
N HIS A 852 -51.20 -26.02 9.63
CA HIS A 852 -52.15 -26.10 10.75
C HIS A 852 -53.32 -25.13 10.59
N ARG A 853 -53.06 -23.89 10.14
CA ARG A 853 -54.13 -22.93 9.86
C ARG A 853 -55.09 -23.40 8.77
N LEU A 854 -54.59 -24.04 7.72
CA LEU A 854 -55.45 -24.56 6.65
C LEU A 854 -56.32 -25.73 7.14
N LEU A 855 -55.77 -26.58 8.00
CA LEU A 855 -56.49 -27.71 8.59
C LEU A 855 -57.54 -27.27 9.62
N GLU A 856 -57.16 -26.41 10.55
CA GLU A 856 -57.98 -26.07 11.72
C GLU A 856 -58.72 -24.72 11.57
N GLY A 857 -58.48 -23.99 10.47
CA GLY A 857 -59.04 -22.65 10.23
C GLY A 857 -58.40 -21.54 11.08
N THR A 858 -57.67 -21.88 12.13
CA THR A 858 -56.98 -20.95 13.03
C THR A 858 -55.51 -21.33 13.23
N PHE A 859 -54.65 -20.36 13.57
CA PHE A 859 -53.30 -20.67 14.02
C PHE A 859 -53.33 -21.37 15.40
N PRO A 860 -52.34 -22.22 15.72
CA PRO A 860 -52.30 -22.90 17.02
C PRO A 860 -52.11 -21.89 18.15
N VAL A 861 -52.40 -22.29 19.39
CA VAL A 861 -52.17 -21.43 20.57
C VAL A 861 -50.69 -21.50 20.98
N SER A 862 -50.07 -22.66 20.79
CA SER A 862 -48.65 -22.90 21.05
C SER A 862 -47.98 -23.68 19.92
N LEU A 863 -46.65 -23.58 19.79
CA LEU A 863 -45.92 -24.44 18.86
C LEU A 863 -46.04 -25.94 19.21
N GLY A 864 -46.41 -26.28 20.44
CA GLY A 864 -46.62 -27.67 20.87
C GLY A 864 -47.84 -28.34 20.21
N ASP A 865 -48.76 -27.54 19.66
CA ASP A 865 -49.99 -28.04 19.02
C ASP A 865 -49.75 -28.50 17.57
N LEU A 866 -48.53 -28.29 17.04
CA LEU A 866 -48.15 -28.74 15.70
C LEU A 866 -47.79 -30.24 15.75
N ALA A 867 -48.47 -31.05 14.92
CA ALA A 867 -48.39 -32.52 14.92
C ALA A 867 -47.01 -33.14 14.56
N SER A 868 -45.98 -32.31 14.32
CA SER A 868 -44.62 -32.73 13.95
C SER A 868 -43.58 -32.13 14.89
N PRO A 869 -42.52 -32.87 15.29
CA PRO A 869 -41.44 -32.30 16.08
C PRO A 869 -40.80 -31.13 15.33
N LEU A 870 -40.96 -29.93 15.88
CA LEU A 870 -40.44 -28.72 15.27
C LEU A 870 -38.94 -28.60 15.50
N PRO A 871 -38.19 -28.04 14.54
CA PRO A 871 -36.78 -27.78 14.74
C PRO A 871 -36.59 -26.70 15.80
N HIS A 872 -35.63 -26.91 16.70
CA HIS A 872 -35.20 -25.91 17.68
C HIS A 872 -34.38 -24.79 17.03
N ASP A 873 -34.30 -23.67 17.73
CA ASP A 873 -33.40 -22.57 17.39
C ASP A 873 -31.94 -23.03 17.55
N PRO A 874 -31.12 -23.02 16.49
CA PRO A 874 -29.76 -23.53 16.55
C PRO A 874 -28.81 -22.67 17.38
N PHE A 875 -29.20 -21.44 17.75
CA PHE A 875 -28.40 -20.59 18.63
C PHE A 875 -28.56 -20.97 20.12
N THR A 876 -29.77 -21.34 20.55
CA THR A 876 -30.10 -21.56 21.96
C THR A 876 -30.40 -23.01 22.31
N GLY A 877 -30.66 -23.85 21.29
CA GLY A 877 -31.18 -25.20 21.46
C GLY A 877 -32.64 -25.25 21.95
N GLN A 878 -33.30 -24.11 22.12
CA GLN A 878 -34.69 -24.02 22.61
C GLN A 878 -35.70 -23.97 21.47
N PRO A 879 -36.99 -24.29 21.71
CA PRO A 879 -38.05 -24.03 20.73
C PRO A 879 -38.12 -22.53 20.34
N PHE A 880 -38.57 -22.24 19.11
CA PHE A 880 -38.83 -20.86 18.71
C PHE A 880 -39.98 -20.25 19.55
N PHE A 881 -39.95 -18.94 19.77
CA PHE A 881 -41.04 -18.25 20.45
C PHE A 881 -42.13 -17.90 19.45
N PHE A 882 -43.36 -18.28 19.77
CA PHE A 882 -44.54 -18.02 18.94
C PHE A 882 -45.65 -17.44 19.79
N GLN A 883 -46.30 -16.39 19.28
CA GLN A 883 -47.45 -15.79 19.93
C GLN A 883 -48.59 -15.63 18.90
N SER A 884 -49.73 -16.28 19.17
CA SER A 884 -50.94 -16.21 18.37
C SER A 884 -51.67 -14.88 18.58
N GLY A 885 -51.14 -13.80 18.00
CA GLY A 885 -51.74 -12.47 17.98
C GLY A 885 -51.33 -11.57 19.16
N LEU A 886 -50.76 -10.40 18.84
CA LEU A 886 -50.60 -9.31 19.81
C LEU A 886 -51.96 -8.64 20.05
N ALA A 887 -52.73 -9.11 21.03
CA ALA A 887 -53.90 -8.39 21.51
C ALA A 887 -53.54 -7.31 22.55
N ASP A 888 -52.57 -7.58 23.45
CA ASP A 888 -52.31 -6.71 24.63
C ASP A 888 -50.83 -6.57 25.08
N ALA A 889 -49.84 -6.91 24.24
CA ALA A 889 -48.44 -6.73 24.64
C ALA A 889 -48.07 -5.24 24.67
N LYS A 890 -47.57 -4.74 25.83
CA LYS A 890 -46.84 -3.46 25.89
C LYS A 890 -45.78 -3.48 24.78
N PRO A 891 -45.63 -2.38 24.02
CA PRO A 891 -44.65 -2.34 22.94
C PRO A 891 -43.30 -2.75 23.52
N LEU A 892 -42.64 -3.74 22.92
CA LEU A 892 -41.24 -4.03 23.21
C LEU A 892 -40.49 -2.72 22.98
N GLU A 893 -40.14 -2.03 24.07
CA GLU A 893 -39.29 -0.86 24.04
C GLU A 893 -37.92 -1.31 23.53
N ALA A 894 -37.43 -0.63 22.48
CA ALA A 894 -36.15 -0.82 21.81
C ALA A 894 -36.10 -1.87 20.67
N ALA A 895 -36.64 -1.52 19.51
CA ALA A 895 -35.93 -1.57 18.22
C ALA A 895 -36.77 -0.91 17.12
N ALA A 896 -36.11 -0.17 16.22
CA ALA A 896 -36.69 0.70 15.18
C ALA A 896 -37.45 -0.04 14.05
N VAL A 897 -38.49 -0.79 14.38
CA VAL A 897 -39.35 -1.46 13.38
C VAL A 897 -40.70 -0.76 13.33
N THR A 898 -40.99 -0.17 12.18
CA THR A 898 -42.27 0.44 11.83
C THR A 898 -43.44 -0.54 12.02
N SER A 899 -44.41 -0.15 12.85
CA SER A 899 -45.78 -0.70 13.01
C SER A 899 -46.01 -2.17 12.62
N ILE A 900 -45.96 -3.08 13.60
CA ILE A 900 -46.44 -4.46 13.44
C ILE A 900 -47.97 -4.43 13.31
N PRO A 901 -48.58 -5.05 12.27
CA PRO A 901 -50.04 -5.13 12.14
C PRO A 901 -50.67 -5.85 13.33
N ARG A 902 -51.66 -5.23 13.98
CA ARG A 902 -52.46 -5.88 15.04
C ARG A 902 -53.10 -7.16 14.48
N LYS A 903 -53.04 -8.26 15.23
CA LYS A 903 -53.60 -9.60 14.95
C LYS A 903 -52.78 -10.58 14.07
N GLN A 904 -51.55 -10.26 13.69
CA GLN A 904 -50.69 -11.26 13.01
C GLN A 904 -49.88 -12.08 14.03
N PRO A 905 -49.70 -13.40 13.82
CA PRO A 905 -48.81 -14.19 14.65
C PRO A 905 -47.36 -13.74 14.43
N VAL A 906 -46.60 -13.69 15.53
CA VAL A 906 -45.18 -13.32 15.51
C VAL A 906 -44.37 -14.54 15.91
N LEU A 907 -43.32 -14.81 15.13
CA LEU A 907 -42.37 -15.89 15.36
C LEU A 907 -40.97 -15.27 15.47
N TRP A 908 -40.27 -15.49 16.58
CA TRP A 908 -38.91 -14.99 16.75
C TRP A 908 -37.99 -16.01 17.41
N SER A 909 -36.69 -15.80 17.21
CA SER A 909 -35.61 -16.54 17.84
C SER A 909 -35.05 -15.72 19.01
N ALA A 910 -34.64 -16.40 20.08
CA ALA A 910 -33.92 -15.78 21.17
C ALA A 910 -32.44 -15.66 20.79
N ILE A 911 -32.07 -14.61 20.06
CA ILE A 911 -30.64 -14.31 19.88
C ILE A 911 -30.14 -13.66 21.17
N ASP A 912 -28.97 -14.14 21.60
CA ASP A 912 -28.23 -13.69 22.78
C ASP A 912 -28.11 -12.16 22.85
N SER A 913 -28.40 -11.60 24.02
CA SER A 913 -28.53 -10.15 24.27
C SER A 913 -27.23 -9.35 24.09
N GLN A 914 -26.10 -10.03 23.83
CA GLN A 914 -24.79 -9.40 23.65
C GLN A 914 -24.54 -8.86 22.23
N THR A 915 -25.17 -9.41 21.20
CA THR A 915 -25.12 -8.84 19.84
C THR A 915 -26.41 -8.09 19.58
N SER A 916 -26.37 -6.77 19.49
CA SER A 916 -27.51 -5.84 19.48
C SER A 916 -28.53 -5.98 18.33
N ASN A 917 -28.52 -7.10 17.58
CA ASN A 917 -29.34 -7.35 16.41
C ASN A 917 -30.39 -8.44 16.68
N MET A 918 -31.52 -8.05 17.29
CA MET A 918 -32.73 -8.87 17.29
C MET A 918 -33.25 -9.01 15.86
N THR A 919 -33.30 -10.23 15.31
CA THR A 919 -33.88 -10.47 13.98
C THR A 919 -35.34 -10.88 14.12
N LEU A 920 -36.25 -9.92 13.98
CA LEU A 920 -37.70 -10.15 14.04
C LEU A 920 -38.23 -10.65 12.69
N TYR A 921 -39.06 -11.69 12.67
CA TYR A 921 -39.70 -12.20 11.45
C TYR A 921 -41.23 -12.18 11.60
N TRP A 922 -41.94 -11.60 10.63
CA TRP A 922 -43.42 -11.56 10.63
C TRP A 922 -44.01 -12.35 9.46
N MET A 923 -45.17 -12.98 9.68
CA MET A 923 -46.00 -13.53 8.62
C MET A 923 -47.06 -12.52 8.21
N LYS A 924 -46.87 -11.90 7.04
CA LYS A 924 -47.86 -10.95 6.49
C LYS A 924 -49.05 -11.73 5.94
N VAL A 925 -50.11 -11.89 6.73
CA VAL A 925 -51.41 -12.37 6.25
C VAL A 925 -52.12 -11.18 5.60
N SER A 926 -52.40 -11.27 4.30
CA SER A 926 -52.99 -10.16 3.54
C SER A 926 -54.44 -9.89 3.95
N GLU A 927 -54.67 -8.82 4.71
CA GLU A 927 -55.94 -8.09 4.68
C GLU A 927 -55.70 -6.66 4.17
N ARG A 928 -56.62 -6.21 3.33
CA ARG A 928 -56.65 -4.98 2.52
C ARG A 928 -55.91 -3.78 3.13
N LEU A 929 -54.83 -3.33 2.49
CA LEU A 929 -54.36 -1.94 2.57
C LEU A 929 -53.84 -1.48 1.19
N GLN A 930 -54.38 -0.36 0.72
CA GLN A 930 -53.94 0.35 -0.48
C GLN A 930 -52.51 0.87 -0.30
N TYR A 931 -51.67 0.64 -1.30
CA TYR A 931 -50.27 1.07 -1.33
C TYR A 931 -50.20 2.53 -1.80
N GLN A 932 -49.68 3.44 -0.97
CA GLN A 932 -49.16 4.74 -1.43
C GLN A 932 -47.62 4.69 -1.52
N PRO A 933 -47.00 5.23 -2.58
CA PRO A 933 -45.56 5.18 -2.75
C PRO A 933 -44.86 6.17 -1.82
N GLN A 934 -43.99 5.67 -0.94
CA GLN A 934 -43.09 6.52 -0.14
C GLN A 934 -42.02 7.14 -1.04
N ARG A 935 -41.90 8.48 -0.98
CA ARG A 935 -40.78 9.24 -1.52
C ARG A 935 -39.51 8.88 -0.74
N VAL A 936 -38.47 8.47 -1.46
CA VAL A 936 -37.11 8.30 -0.93
C VAL A 936 -36.58 9.70 -0.57
N LEU A 937 -36.44 9.98 0.73
CA LEU A 937 -35.72 11.15 1.21
C LEU A 937 -34.24 10.76 1.33
N VAL A 938 -33.41 11.24 0.41
CA VAL A 938 -31.94 11.14 0.51
C VAL A 938 -31.47 12.27 1.40
N LEU A 939 -30.97 11.97 2.60
CA LEU A 939 -30.25 12.93 3.42
C LEU A 939 -28.76 12.94 3.03
N PRO A 940 -28.14 14.11 2.87
CA PRO A 940 -26.72 14.21 2.57
C PRO A 940 -25.87 13.95 3.82
N THR A 941 -24.80 13.18 3.65
CA THR A 941 -23.69 13.05 4.59
C THR A 941 -22.75 14.25 4.45
N ASN A 942 -22.65 15.08 5.49
CA ASN A 942 -21.53 15.98 5.81
C ASN A 942 -21.38 15.92 7.35
N GLU A 943 -20.23 15.56 7.93
CA GLU A 943 -19.05 16.43 8.12
C GLU A 943 -19.43 17.83 8.62
N ASP A 944 -19.67 18.00 9.93
CA ASP A 944 -18.73 18.61 10.90
C ASP A 944 -19.41 18.95 12.27
N PRO A 945 -18.63 19.17 13.34
CA PRO A 945 -19.08 19.06 14.73
C PRO A 945 -19.56 20.40 15.30
N ILE A 946 -20.62 20.38 16.12
CA ILE A 946 -20.95 21.48 17.03
C ILE A 946 -21.22 20.91 18.43
N LEU A 947 -20.37 21.37 19.34
CA LEU A 947 -20.45 21.22 20.79
C LEU A 947 -21.67 21.92 21.40
N ALA A 948 -22.00 21.44 22.60
CA ALA A 948 -22.52 22.17 23.76
C ALA A 948 -24.04 22.10 24.03
N ASN A 949 -24.29 21.75 25.29
CA ASN A 949 -25.53 21.83 26.07
C ASN A 949 -26.58 20.75 25.83
N LEU A 950 -26.46 19.68 26.61
CA LEU A 950 -27.61 19.01 27.23
C LEU A 950 -27.16 18.43 28.57
N ASP A 951 -27.49 19.16 29.64
CA ASP A 951 -27.45 18.67 31.02
C ASP A 951 -28.42 17.48 31.15
N TRP A 952 -27.91 16.35 31.65
CA TRP A 952 -28.74 15.24 32.13
C TRP A 952 -28.31 14.90 33.57
N PRO A 953 -29.24 14.67 34.50
CA PRO A 953 -28.89 14.34 35.87
C PRO A 953 -28.46 12.87 35.98
N LEU A 954 -27.31 12.66 36.61
CA LEU A 954 -26.84 11.36 37.08
C LEU A 954 -27.81 10.81 38.13
N GLN A 955 -28.53 9.75 37.79
CA GLN A 955 -29.12 8.85 38.78
C GLN A 955 -28.01 7.93 39.32
N GLN A 956 -27.96 7.88 40.65
CA GLN A 956 -27.01 7.13 41.47
C GLN A 956 -27.12 5.61 41.20
N LEU A 957 -25.98 4.97 40.94
CA LEU A 957 -25.81 3.53 41.14
C LEU A 957 -25.59 3.24 42.63
N PRO A 958 -26.02 2.07 43.15
CA PRO A 958 -25.75 1.69 44.53
C PRO A 958 -24.29 1.25 44.72
N ASP A 959 -23.73 1.60 45.87
CA ASP A 959 -22.36 1.28 46.30
C ASP A 959 -22.13 -0.25 46.40
N PRO A 960 -20.91 -0.73 46.12
CA PRO A 960 -20.51 -2.11 46.37
C PRO A 960 -20.32 -2.38 47.88
N PRO A 961 -20.52 -3.62 48.35
CA PRO A 961 -20.42 -3.94 49.78
C PRO A 961 -18.98 -3.92 50.29
N ASP A 962 -18.86 -3.46 51.53
CA ASP A 962 -17.64 -3.26 52.32
C ASP A 962 -16.72 -4.50 52.39
N VAL A 963 -15.44 -4.28 52.06
CA VAL A 963 -14.35 -5.20 52.37
C VAL A 963 -13.74 -4.78 53.70
N VAL A 964 -13.86 -5.65 54.70
CA VAL A 964 -13.29 -5.53 56.04
C VAL A 964 -11.74 -5.60 55.96
N PRO A 965 -11.00 -4.69 56.60
CA PRO A 965 -9.55 -4.80 56.72
C PRO A 965 -9.19 -5.68 57.93
N MET A 966 -8.41 -6.74 57.70
CA MET A 966 -7.63 -7.38 58.78
C MET A 966 -6.23 -6.78 58.81
N GLU A 967 -5.99 -5.95 59.82
CA GLU A 967 -4.65 -5.71 60.36
C GLU A 967 -4.44 -6.54 61.62
N GLY A 968 -3.24 -7.12 61.75
CA GLY A 968 -2.63 -7.39 63.05
C GLY A 968 -2.20 -8.84 63.29
N MET A 969 -0.91 -9.12 63.10
CA MET A 969 -0.04 -9.49 64.22
C MET A 969 1.43 -9.60 63.79
N MET A 970 2.28 -8.86 64.50
CA MET A 970 3.74 -8.94 64.46
C MET A 970 4.26 -10.20 65.17
N SER A 971 5.44 -10.66 64.74
CA SER A 971 6.67 -10.76 65.55
C SER A 971 7.46 -12.06 65.36
N GLY A 972 8.80 -11.93 65.47
CA GLY A 972 9.78 -13.01 65.57
C GLY A 972 10.31 -13.43 64.20
N GLY A 973 11.59 -13.34 63.88
CA GLY A 973 12.75 -13.56 64.74
C GLY A 973 13.64 -14.56 64.01
N GLU A 974 14.93 -14.27 63.99
CA GLU A 974 16.06 -15.03 63.45
C GLU A 974 15.86 -16.56 63.38
N ASP A 975 16.30 -17.21 62.29
CA ASP A 975 17.38 -18.19 62.43
C ASP A 975 17.96 -18.70 61.10
N LEU A 976 19.24 -19.02 61.20
CA LEU A 976 20.15 -19.60 60.23
C LEU A 976 19.74 -21.02 59.79
N GLY A 977 20.13 -21.41 58.57
CA GLY A 977 20.63 -22.78 58.36
C GLY A 977 20.18 -23.51 57.09
N ASN A 978 21.19 -23.83 56.28
CA ASN A 978 21.43 -25.15 55.68
C ASN A 978 20.49 -25.69 54.56
N VAL A 979 21.05 -25.64 53.34
CA VAL A 979 21.18 -26.73 52.34
C VAL A 979 21.21 -28.13 53.06
N PRO A 980 20.61 -29.24 52.57
CA PRO A 980 20.82 -29.75 51.20
C PRO A 980 19.73 -30.61 50.53
N ALA A 981 20.05 -30.92 49.26
CA ALA A 981 19.82 -32.17 48.55
C ALA A 981 18.46 -32.43 47.84
N ALA A 982 18.61 -32.66 46.54
CA ALA A 982 17.85 -33.54 45.64
C ALA A 982 17.55 -34.94 46.29
N PRO A 983 16.64 -35.80 45.77
CA PRO A 983 16.69 -36.28 44.38
C PRO A 983 15.35 -36.64 43.67
N GLU A 984 15.48 -36.81 42.35
CA GLU A 984 14.93 -37.84 41.46
C GLU A 984 13.41 -38.15 41.35
N ASP A 985 13.05 -38.34 40.07
CA ASP A 985 12.00 -39.18 39.48
C ASP A 985 10.51 -38.75 39.53
N LEU A 986 10.05 -38.14 38.42
CA LEU A 986 9.02 -38.69 37.49
C LEU A 986 8.89 -37.86 36.21
#